data_AF-A0A1V5GS53-F1
#
_entry.id   AF-A0A1V5GS53-F1
#
_cell.length_a   1.000
_cell.length_b   1.000
_cell.length_c   1.000
_cell.angle_alpha   90.00
_cell.angle_beta   90.00
_cell.angle_gamma   90.00
#
_symmetry.space_group_name_H-M   'P 1'
#
loop_
_entity.id
_entity.type
_entity.pdbx_description
1 polymer ?
#
loop_
_entity_poly.entity_id
_entity_poly.type
_entity_poly.pdbx_seq_one_letter_code
_entity_poly.pdbx_strand_id
1 'polypeptide(L)'
;MFRGPARGVWQASALAYALGLSRLNPVVFHLPEPEWKGGAGAPPPFRMEIAEEDLESAREAFERFLGDNHVGRVGRWPARGRKALLRDLGRRFGVSEAKLKRLLAEEPRTARQRRKAEKAKEGNGNGHGNGHGAAGEARIDDAAFLRAAAETLDGAPSGLRPDGCSFVFSGQDIEESVPFEPLRDAGPVSQFDAEALDYFGLPWMELTPRPAASVIKAALRHIWEHEAPKFRIEEAPLDDAEAFAALGMGRIGGLPELNSISTRALLRAAPPSSLIELAEMFRHSSAGAEAETGEGKPDLSASLPSALLAYWAAYLKARHGAAFMAASLTRAASSPKPLAILLRETRRLGLDILPPHINFSRFEFSPEHKGIRTGLSVVRQFGPIAYAELDRERQGRPFDDLVDLCRRTDSRILNHRTIGNLVKAGALDCFGSPRSHLLAALDAIFRDVRMEREKEEEIAGQPTLFDMNELERKIPGEDAQLDEMPEFSLEKRLRLEREAAGYFVSVDPFDFYRELTKQLKARPAADIRKSDIGRNAFIVGYIDAQETEGPLISESTVAALDCEGTIVRVARGARSCIGPSLACEGPVLMGAIGRRREKDLYWEVWTIHSMDDVWRLARQVERIILDPAGLDERRAREIADLLKSYRGTTKVVLDRTRGEAPRAGKIDGASTLFCPPVHLGLLAHLPASQIRILDGEGHAPKLPEAAILE
;
A
#
# COMPACT_ATOMS: atom_id res chain seq x y z
N MET A 1 -4.66 -24.89 10.59
CA MET A 1 -4.55 -23.58 11.28
C MET A 1 -3.09 -23.29 11.58
N PHE A 2 -2.58 -22.11 11.21
CA PHE A 2 -1.29 -21.63 11.70
C PHE A 2 -1.49 -20.99 13.08
N ARG A 3 -0.64 -21.35 14.04
CA ARG A 3 -0.70 -20.87 15.42
C ARG A 3 0.53 -20.01 15.69
N GLY A 4 0.33 -18.70 15.79
CA GLY A 4 1.37 -17.76 16.20
C GLY A 4 1.71 -17.87 17.68
N PRO A 5 2.58 -16.98 18.18
CA PRO A 5 2.94 -16.93 19.59
C PRO A 5 1.76 -16.54 20.49
N ALA A 6 1.81 -16.99 21.75
CA ALA A 6 0.91 -16.54 22.79
C ALA A 6 1.20 -15.07 23.16
N ARG A 7 0.23 -14.37 23.75
CA ARG A 7 0.40 -12.97 24.17
C ARG A 7 0.15 -12.79 25.66
N GLY A 8 0.64 -11.67 26.17
CA GLY A 8 0.52 -11.29 27.57
C GLY A 8 1.21 -12.29 28.48
N VAL A 9 0.62 -12.53 29.65
CA VAL A 9 1.16 -13.40 30.69
C VAL A 9 1.41 -14.84 30.23
N TRP A 10 0.62 -15.35 29.28
CA TRP A 10 0.74 -16.73 28.78
C TRP A 10 2.04 -17.00 28.04
N GLN A 11 2.68 -15.95 27.49
CA GLN A 11 3.98 -16.07 26.84
C GLN A 11 5.11 -16.37 27.83
N ALA A 12 4.94 -15.98 29.10
CA ALA A 12 5.93 -16.19 30.15
C ALA A 12 5.72 -17.50 30.94
N SER A 13 4.62 -18.24 30.71
CA SER A 13 4.34 -19.47 31.47
C SER A 13 5.09 -20.69 30.92
N ALA A 14 5.84 -21.36 31.79
CA ALA A 14 6.53 -22.61 31.47
C ALA A 14 5.55 -23.74 31.12
N LEU A 15 4.38 -23.79 31.78
CA LEU A 15 3.34 -24.76 31.49
C LEU A 15 2.75 -24.55 30.10
N ALA A 16 2.44 -23.30 29.73
CA ALA A 16 1.92 -22.98 28.40
C ALA A 16 2.93 -23.36 27.30
N TYR A 17 4.23 -23.17 27.55
CA TYR A 17 5.29 -23.62 26.63
C TYR A 17 5.34 -25.15 26.53
N ALA A 18 5.31 -25.87 27.65
CA ALA A 18 5.35 -27.34 27.67
C ALA A 18 4.15 -27.98 26.95
N LEU A 19 2.97 -27.35 27.02
CA LEU A 19 1.76 -27.77 26.30
C LEU A 19 1.74 -27.33 24.83
N GLY A 20 2.73 -26.56 24.38
CA GLY A 20 2.81 -26.03 23.03
C GLY A 20 1.81 -24.90 22.72
N LEU A 21 1.22 -24.29 23.76
CA LEU A 21 0.35 -23.12 23.66
C LEU A 21 1.17 -21.83 23.46
N SER A 22 2.34 -21.77 24.07
CA SER A 22 3.35 -20.73 23.87
C SER A 22 4.47 -21.23 22.96
N ARG A 23 5.07 -20.34 22.17
CA ARG A 23 6.14 -20.67 21.19
C ARG A 23 7.53 -20.26 21.64
N LEU A 24 7.66 -19.42 22.67
CA LEU A 24 8.96 -19.06 23.24
C LEU A 24 9.18 -19.78 24.54
N ASN A 25 10.40 -20.27 24.74
CA ASN A 25 10.82 -20.90 25.97
C ASN A 25 11.08 -19.82 27.04
N PRO A 26 10.23 -19.68 28.07
CA PRO A 26 10.36 -18.61 29.05
C PRO A 26 11.65 -18.71 29.87
N VAL A 27 12.23 -19.91 30.00
CA VAL A 27 13.52 -20.11 30.70
C VAL A 27 14.68 -19.53 29.90
N VAL A 28 14.68 -19.71 28.57
CA VAL A 28 15.73 -19.18 27.67
C VAL A 28 15.69 -17.65 27.64
N PHE A 29 14.50 -17.06 27.68
CA PHE A 29 14.31 -15.61 27.65
C PHE A 29 14.27 -14.96 29.04
N HIS A 30 14.54 -15.73 30.11
CA HIS A 30 14.50 -15.27 31.50
C HIS A 30 13.20 -14.53 31.86
N LEU A 31 12.06 -15.00 31.32
CA LEU A 31 10.75 -14.42 31.61
C LEU A 31 10.28 -14.90 33.00
N PRO A 32 9.80 -13.99 33.86
CA PRO A 32 9.27 -14.38 35.16
C PRO A 32 7.97 -15.17 34.99
N GLU A 33 7.81 -16.29 35.72
CA GLU A 33 6.55 -17.03 35.70
C GLU A 33 5.42 -16.10 36.16
N PRO A 34 4.30 -16.03 35.42
CA PRO A 34 3.23 -15.10 35.72
C PRO A 34 2.56 -15.42 37.05
N GLU A 35 2.46 -14.42 37.93
CA GLU A 35 1.57 -14.48 39.09
C GLU A 35 0.12 -14.18 38.66
N TRP A 36 -0.82 -15.04 39.02
CA TRP A 36 -2.21 -14.86 38.63
C TRP A 36 -2.90 -13.92 39.64
N LYS A 37 -3.07 -12.66 39.25
CA LYS A 37 -3.77 -11.63 40.04
C LYS A 37 -5.12 -11.26 39.43
N GLY A 38 -5.82 -12.23 38.82
CA GLY A 38 -7.18 -12.05 38.34
C GLY A 38 -8.16 -11.85 39.51
N GLY A 39 -9.34 -11.29 39.24
CA GLY A 39 -10.37 -10.96 40.24
C GLY A 39 -10.83 -12.17 41.07
N ALA A 40 -11.91 -12.85 40.67
CA ALA A 40 -12.52 -13.98 41.41
C ALA A 40 -11.65 -15.25 41.53
N GLY A 41 -10.32 -15.16 41.39
CA GLY A 41 -9.40 -16.29 41.36
C GLY A 41 -9.34 -17.04 40.02
N ALA A 42 -9.98 -16.51 38.98
CA ALA A 42 -9.96 -17.08 37.63
C ALA A 42 -8.62 -16.84 36.91
N PRO A 43 -8.18 -17.75 36.02
CA PRO A 43 -7.00 -17.51 35.19
C PRO A 43 -7.27 -16.33 34.23
N PRO A 44 -6.24 -15.55 33.87
CA PRO A 44 -6.36 -14.50 32.88
C PRO A 44 -6.77 -15.08 31.51
N PRO A 45 -7.42 -14.31 30.62
CA PRO A 45 -7.85 -14.80 29.32
C PRO A 45 -6.67 -15.27 28.47
N PHE A 46 -6.84 -16.40 27.79
CA PHE A 46 -5.82 -16.87 26.85
C PHE A 46 -5.78 -15.95 25.64
N ARG A 47 -4.59 -15.57 25.17
CA ARG A 47 -4.43 -14.69 24.01
C ARG A 47 -3.39 -15.25 23.06
N MET A 48 -3.68 -15.29 21.78
CA MET A 48 -2.74 -15.78 20.77
C MET A 48 -2.90 -15.08 19.43
N GLU A 49 -1.80 -15.00 18.68
CA GLU A 49 -1.82 -14.52 17.31
C GLU A 49 -2.17 -15.64 16.32
N ILE A 50 -3.03 -15.37 15.34
CA ILE A 50 -3.46 -16.33 14.31
C ILE A 50 -3.44 -15.70 12.92
N ALA A 51 -3.48 -16.54 11.86
CA ALA A 51 -3.74 -16.05 10.51
C ALA A 51 -5.18 -15.51 10.40
N GLU A 52 -5.39 -14.44 9.63
CA GLU A 52 -6.70 -13.79 9.48
C GLU A 52 -7.78 -14.76 9.01
N GLU A 53 -7.47 -15.58 8.00
CA GLU A 53 -8.38 -16.56 7.43
C GLU A 53 -8.67 -17.77 8.33
N ASP A 54 -7.94 -17.92 9.44
CA ASP A 54 -8.13 -19.03 10.39
C ASP A 54 -9.15 -18.70 11.50
N LEU A 55 -9.56 -17.44 11.64
CA LEU A 55 -10.41 -16.99 12.74
C LEU A 55 -11.81 -17.63 12.71
N GLU A 56 -12.41 -17.72 11.52
CA GLU A 56 -13.73 -18.31 11.36
C GLU A 56 -13.70 -19.83 11.56
N SER A 57 -12.69 -20.50 11.01
CA SER A 57 -12.47 -21.94 11.25
C SER A 57 -12.21 -22.25 12.73
N ALA A 58 -11.60 -21.33 13.49
CA ALA A 58 -11.45 -21.48 14.93
C ALA A 58 -12.79 -21.40 15.65
N ARG A 59 -13.67 -20.46 15.27
CA ARG A 59 -15.04 -20.37 15.81
C ARG A 59 -15.82 -21.66 15.56
N GLU A 60 -15.84 -22.13 14.32
CA GLU A 60 -16.51 -23.38 13.94
C GLU A 60 -15.97 -24.58 14.73
N ALA A 61 -14.65 -24.60 15.00
CA ALA A 61 -14.04 -25.64 15.81
C ALA A 61 -14.47 -25.59 17.28
N PHE A 62 -14.64 -24.40 17.88
CA PHE A 62 -15.16 -24.25 19.24
C PHE A 62 -16.62 -24.69 19.34
N GLU A 63 -17.46 -24.25 18.41
CA GLU A 63 -18.87 -24.62 18.32
C GLU A 63 -19.03 -26.13 18.17
N ARG A 64 -18.23 -26.76 17.30
CA ARG A 64 -18.22 -28.21 17.15
C ARG A 64 -17.75 -28.97 18.40
N PHE A 65 -16.84 -28.38 19.18
CA PHE A 65 -16.25 -29.05 20.35
C PHE A 65 -17.10 -28.89 21.62
N LEU A 66 -17.65 -27.70 21.87
CA LEU A 66 -18.40 -27.38 23.08
C LEU A 66 -19.92 -27.40 22.87
N GLY A 67 -20.37 -27.26 21.62
CA GLY A 67 -21.77 -27.00 21.26
C GLY A 67 -22.03 -25.51 21.04
N ASP A 68 -22.93 -25.19 20.10
CA ASP A 68 -23.21 -23.83 19.65
C ASP A 68 -23.72 -22.91 20.77
N ASN A 69 -24.42 -23.47 21.77
CA ASN A 69 -24.94 -22.73 22.93
C ASN A 69 -23.89 -22.52 24.04
N HIS A 70 -22.64 -22.93 23.85
CA HIS A 70 -21.58 -22.81 24.86
C HIS A 70 -20.51 -21.78 24.45
N VAL A 71 -20.65 -21.17 23.28
CA VAL A 71 -19.68 -20.24 22.69
C VAL A 71 -20.39 -18.95 22.27
N GLY A 72 -19.83 -17.81 22.63
CA GLY A 72 -20.32 -16.51 22.19
C GLY A 72 -19.18 -15.57 21.84
N ARG A 73 -19.48 -14.48 21.15
CA ARG A 73 -18.50 -13.39 20.94
C ARG A 73 -18.52 -12.45 22.14
N VAL A 74 -17.36 -11.95 22.55
CA VAL A 74 -17.29 -10.91 23.60
C VAL A 74 -17.91 -9.62 23.08
N GLY A 75 -18.61 -8.88 23.93
CA GLY A 75 -19.19 -7.59 23.59
C GLY A 75 -18.18 -6.46 23.60
N ARG A 76 -18.44 -5.41 22.83
CA ARG A 76 -17.78 -4.12 22.95
C ARG A 76 -18.79 -2.99 22.87
N TRP A 77 -18.46 -1.91 23.56
CA TRP A 77 -19.27 -0.68 23.61
C TRP A 77 -18.45 0.50 23.08
N PRO A 78 -18.26 0.64 21.75
CA PRO A 78 -17.37 1.66 21.21
C PRO A 78 -17.86 3.06 21.57
N ALA A 79 -16.98 3.87 22.14
CA ALA A 79 -17.24 5.26 22.45
C ALA A 79 -17.48 6.10 21.18
N ARG A 80 -18.47 6.97 21.22
CA ARG A 80 -18.71 7.97 20.18
C ARG A 80 -17.67 9.08 20.29
N GLY A 81 -16.94 9.33 19.20
CA GLY A 81 -16.00 10.46 19.15
C GLY A 81 -16.67 11.75 18.68
N ARG A 82 -16.25 12.90 19.21
CA ARG A 82 -16.77 14.25 18.85
C ARG A 82 -17.01 14.48 17.35
N LYS A 83 -16.08 14.08 16.48
CA LYS A 83 -16.25 14.28 15.02
C LYS A 83 -17.35 13.42 14.41
N ALA A 84 -17.53 12.20 14.91
CA ALA A 84 -18.64 11.35 14.49
C ALA A 84 -19.97 11.93 15.00
N LEU A 85 -20.00 12.36 16.26
CA LEU A 85 -21.15 13.05 16.86
C LEU A 85 -21.54 14.31 16.10
N LEU A 86 -20.58 15.18 15.77
CA LEU A 86 -20.84 16.39 14.98
C LEU A 86 -21.42 16.06 13.60
N ARG A 87 -20.93 15.00 12.94
CA ARG A 87 -21.51 14.54 11.67
C ARG A 87 -22.95 14.06 11.85
N ASP A 88 -23.20 13.20 12.83
CA ASP A 88 -24.51 12.60 13.05
C ASP A 88 -25.53 13.64 13.49
N LEU A 89 -25.19 14.49 14.46
CA LEU A 89 -26.02 15.60 14.91
C LEU A 89 -26.24 16.60 13.78
N GLY A 90 -25.18 16.99 13.07
CA GLY A 90 -25.27 17.93 11.96
C GLY A 90 -26.20 17.44 10.85
N ARG A 91 -26.07 16.17 10.44
CA ARG A 91 -26.96 15.55 9.46
C ARG A 91 -28.41 15.48 9.95
N ARG A 92 -28.61 15.03 11.19
CA ARG A 92 -29.95 14.87 11.78
C ARG A 92 -30.69 16.20 11.95
N PHE A 93 -29.94 17.27 12.19
CA PHE A 93 -30.45 18.63 12.36
C PHE A 93 -30.43 19.47 11.08
N GLY A 94 -30.17 18.86 9.92
CA GLY A 94 -30.27 19.54 8.62
C GLY A 94 -29.19 20.59 8.36
N VAL A 95 -28.04 20.50 9.03
CA VAL A 95 -26.89 21.39 8.80
C VAL A 95 -26.32 21.12 7.41
N SER A 96 -26.07 22.19 6.65
CA SER A 96 -25.50 22.07 5.31
C SER A 96 -24.10 21.42 5.34
N GLU A 97 -23.80 20.57 4.35
CA GLU A 97 -22.50 19.88 4.22
C GLU A 97 -21.30 20.85 4.25
N ALA A 98 -21.44 22.04 3.67
CA ALA A 98 -20.40 23.07 3.72
C ALA A 98 -20.13 23.58 5.14
N LYS A 99 -21.18 23.80 5.95
CA LYS A 99 -21.07 24.24 7.34
C LYS A 99 -20.53 23.10 8.21
N LEU A 100 -21.00 21.87 8.01
CA LEU A 100 -20.51 20.69 8.70
C LEU A 100 -19.01 20.43 8.42
N LYS A 101 -18.57 20.56 7.16
CA LYS A 101 -17.16 20.43 6.77
C LYS A 101 -16.26 21.46 7.47
N ARG A 102 -16.73 22.70 7.63
CA ARG A 102 -16.01 23.74 8.40
C ARG A 102 -15.89 23.36 9.88
N LEU A 103 -17.00 22.96 10.51
CA LEU A 103 -17.00 22.53 11.92
C LEU A 103 -16.02 21.38 12.16
N LEU A 104 -16.03 20.36 11.31
CA LEU A 104 -15.13 19.20 11.42
C LEU A 104 -13.65 19.55 11.20
N ALA A 105 -13.37 20.58 10.39
CA ALA A 105 -12.01 21.04 10.12
C ALA A 105 -11.42 21.80 11.32
N GLU A 106 -12.25 22.52 12.06
CA GLU A 106 -11.87 23.29 13.25
C GLU A 106 -11.70 22.41 14.50
N GLU A 107 -12.28 21.21 14.52
CA GLU A 107 -12.13 20.29 15.64
C GLU A 107 -10.70 19.72 15.77
N PRO A 108 -10.07 19.88 16.96
CA PRO A 108 -8.71 19.39 17.23
C PRO A 108 -8.56 17.91 16.88
N ARG A 109 -7.48 17.57 16.17
CA ARG A 109 -7.21 16.20 15.72
C ARG A 109 -6.55 15.34 16.80
N THR A 110 -5.71 15.93 17.66
CA THR A 110 -4.91 15.18 18.65
C THR A 110 -5.14 15.67 20.08
N ALA A 111 -4.86 14.82 21.07
CA ALA A 111 -4.91 15.20 22.49
C ALA A 111 -4.01 16.40 22.81
N ARG A 112 -2.85 16.51 22.14
CA ARG A 112 -1.97 17.68 22.25
C ARG A 112 -2.62 18.95 21.69
N GLN A 113 -3.29 18.87 20.54
CA GLN A 113 -4.06 20.00 20.00
C GLN A 113 -5.24 20.38 20.89
N ARG A 114 -5.89 19.40 21.54
CA ARG A 114 -6.94 19.62 22.54
C ARG A 114 -6.40 20.37 23.75
N ARG A 115 -5.35 19.86 24.40
CA ARG A 115 -4.68 20.52 25.54
C ARG A 115 -4.20 21.93 25.19
N LYS A 116 -3.71 22.15 23.96
CA LYS A 116 -3.29 23.48 23.49
C LYS A 116 -4.50 24.41 23.27
N ALA A 117 -5.60 23.91 22.73
CA ALA A 117 -6.84 24.66 22.55
C ALA A 117 -7.51 25.00 23.89
N GLU A 118 -7.50 24.07 24.85
CA GLU A 118 -7.98 24.26 26.23
C GLU A 118 -7.14 25.30 26.96
N LYS A 119 -5.81 25.19 26.93
CA LYS A 119 -4.90 26.21 27.49
C LYS A 119 -5.04 27.58 26.81
N ALA A 120 -5.35 27.61 25.50
CA ALA A 120 -5.61 28.87 24.79
C ALA A 120 -6.94 29.51 25.21
N LYS A 121 -7.95 28.71 25.59
CA LYS A 121 -9.20 29.21 26.19
C LYS A 121 -8.97 29.76 27.60
N GLU A 122 -8.13 29.11 28.41
CA GLU A 122 -7.76 29.58 29.75
C GLU A 122 -6.89 30.86 29.72
N GLY A 123 -5.92 30.93 28.80
CA GLY A 123 -5.02 32.07 28.65
C GLY A 123 -5.67 33.34 28.07
N ASN A 124 -6.85 33.21 27.46
CA ASN A 124 -7.61 34.33 26.89
C ASN A 124 -8.75 34.81 27.82
N GLY A 125 -8.72 34.42 29.10
CA GLY A 125 -9.74 34.71 30.11
C GLY A 125 -9.95 36.18 30.50
N ASN A 126 -9.38 37.15 29.77
CA ASN A 126 -9.54 38.59 30.05
C ASN A 126 -10.25 39.37 28.93
N GLY A 127 -11.23 38.74 28.30
CA GLY A 127 -12.14 39.38 27.35
C GLY A 127 -13.60 39.02 27.62
N HIS A 128 -14.13 39.43 28.78
CA HIS A 128 -15.59 39.54 28.96
C HIS A 128 -16.11 40.68 28.07
N GLY A 129 -16.28 40.39 26.78
CA GLY A 129 -17.06 41.20 25.87
C GLY A 129 -18.54 40.91 26.10
N ASN A 130 -19.22 41.86 26.77
CA ASN A 130 -20.67 41.89 26.91
C ASN A 130 -21.37 41.65 25.57
N GLY A 131 -22.02 40.49 25.46
CA GLY A 131 -22.92 40.13 24.39
C GLY A 131 -24.15 39.44 24.98
N HIS A 132 -24.82 40.07 25.93
CA HIS A 132 -26.21 39.76 26.24
C HIS A 132 -27.11 40.21 25.08
N GLY A 133 -27.00 39.48 23.96
CA GLY A 133 -28.06 39.38 22.97
C GLY A 133 -29.09 38.38 23.47
N ALA A 134 -30.37 38.73 23.35
CA ALA A 134 -31.53 38.00 23.85
C ALA A 134 -31.41 36.47 23.73
N ALA A 135 -31.89 35.76 24.75
CA ALA A 135 -32.21 34.34 24.69
C ALA A 135 -33.32 34.10 23.65
N GLY A 136 -32.97 34.19 22.37
CA GLY A 136 -33.73 33.58 21.29
C GLY A 136 -33.52 32.08 21.36
N GLU A 137 -34.60 31.32 21.22
CA GLU A 137 -34.58 29.84 21.21
C GLU A 137 -33.37 29.33 20.42
N ALA A 138 -32.49 28.57 21.08
CA ALA A 138 -31.32 27.99 20.45
C ALA A 138 -31.77 27.20 19.22
N ARG A 139 -31.44 27.72 18.02
CA ARG A 139 -31.77 27.00 16.79
C ARG A 139 -30.97 25.71 16.76
N ILE A 140 -31.67 24.64 16.41
CA ILE A 140 -31.15 23.27 16.39
C ILE A 140 -29.98 23.10 15.38
N ASP A 141 -29.80 24.04 14.44
CA ASP A 141 -28.70 24.08 13.47
C ASP A 141 -27.52 24.99 13.89
N ASP A 142 -27.48 25.52 15.12
CA ASP A 142 -26.41 26.36 15.63
C ASP A 142 -25.10 25.56 15.87
N ALA A 143 -23.99 26.10 15.38
CA ALA A 143 -22.65 25.56 15.58
C ALA A 143 -22.26 25.45 17.07
N ALA A 144 -22.66 26.42 17.90
CA ALA A 144 -22.38 26.39 19.33
C ALA A 144 -23.11 25.25 20.03
N PHE A 145 -24.40 25.06 19.70
CA PHE A 145 -25.22 23.96 20.19
C PHE A 145 -24.64 22.60 19.79
N LEU A 146 -24.30 22.41 18.50
CA LEU A 146 -23.76 21.14 18.01
C LEU A 146 -22.44 20.76 18.69
N ARG A 147 -21.57 21.74 18.96
CA ARG A 147 -20.32 21.51 19.69
C ARG A 147 -20.57 21.13 21.13
N ALA A 148 -21.44 21.87 21.83
CA ALA A 148 -21.80 21.56 23.21
C ALA A 148 -22.42 20.16 23.31
N ALA A 149 -23.35 19.82 22.41
CA ALA A 149 -23.96 18.50 22.35
C ALA A 149 -22.93 17.39 22.05
N ALA A 150 -22.03 17.61 21.09
CA ALA A 150 -20.97 16.66 20.77
C ALA A 150 -19.92 16.52 21.90
N GLU A 151 -19.68 17.57 22.67
CA GLU A 151 -18.81 17.55 23.86
C GLU A 151 -19.46 16.80 25.01
N THR A 152 -20.74 17.02 25.28
CA THR A 152 -21.52 16.31 26.31
C THR A 152 -21.65 14.82 26.00
N LEU A 153 -21.80 14.45 24.72
CA LEU A 153 -21.97 13.07 24.28
C LEU A 153 -20.65 12.36 23.95
N ASP A 154 -19.51 13.06 24.02
CA ASP A 154 -18.19 12.48 23.75
C ASP A 154 -17.91 11.36 24.74
N GLY A 155 -17.48 10.20 24.24
CA GLY A 155 -17.25 9.04 25.09
C GLY A 155 -18.47 8.16 25.34
N ALA A 156 -19.70 8.64 25.06
CA ALA A 156 -20.90 7.84 25.24
C ALA A 156 -20.88 6.59 24.33
N PRO A 157 -21.38 5.43 24.78
CA PRO A 157 -21.39 4.21 23.97
C PRO A 157 -22.27 4.37 22.72
N SER A 158 -21.80 3.85 21.60
CA SER A 158 -22.51 3.91 20.31
C SER A 158 -23.54 2.79 20.12
N GLY A 159 -23.41 1.71 20.89
CA GLY A 159 -24.25 0.50 20.85
C GLY A 159 -23.38 -0.75 20.98
N LEU A 160 -24.00 -1.89 21.26
CA LEU A 160 -23.30 -3.16 21.36
C LEU A 160 -22.74 -3.57 19.98
N ARG A 161 -21.47 -3.98 19.97
CA ARG A 161 -20.80 -4.55 18.80
C ARG A 161 -20.07 -5.82 19.20
N PRO A 162 -20.01 -6.84 18.35
CA PRO A 162 -19.14 -7.99 18.61
C PRO A 162 -17.67 -7.54 18.62
N ASP A 163 -16.91 -8.09 19.55
CA ASP A 163 -15.48 -8.20 19.38
C ASP A 163 -15.19 -9.18 18.23
N GLY A 164 -14.30 -8.75 17.32
CA GLY A 164 -14.03 -9.50 16.12
C GLY A 164 -13.29 -10.80 16.38
N CYS A 165 -12.49 -10.83 17.46
CA CYS A 165 -11.46 -11.83 17.72
C CYS A 165 -11.56 -12.52 19.08
N SER A 166 -12.49 -12.10 19.93
CA SER A 166 -12.63 -12.62 21.30
C SER A 166 -13.88 -13.45 21.45
N PHE A 167 -13.71 -14.57 22.14
CA PHE A 167 -14.73 -15.59 22.38
C PHE A 167 -14.90 -15.81 23.87
N VAL A 168 -16.14 -15.89 24.34
CA VAL A 168 -16.51 -16.25 25.71
C VAL A 168 -17.09 -17.66 25.69
N PHE A 169 -16.81 -18.41 26.76
CA PHE A 169 -17.19 -19.81 26.90
C PHE A 169 -18.01 -20.02 28.18
N SER A 170 -18.86 -21.04 28.18
CA SER A 170 -19.52 -21.51 29.41
C SER A 170 -19.64 -23.03 29.43
N GLY A 171 -19.55 -23.62 30.62
CA GLY A 171 -19.79 -25.04 30.84
C GLY A 171 -21.28 -25.42 30.88
N GLN A 172 -22.15 -24.42 31.01
CA GLN A 172 -23.61 -24.53 30.89
C GLN A 172 -24.06 -23.77 29.64
N ASP A 173 -25.36 -23.77 29.34
CA ASP A 173 -25.88 -22.90 28.29
C ASP A 173 -25.44 -21.46 28.58
N ILE A 174 -24.82 -20.83 27.60
CA ILE A 174 -24.10 -19.58 27.79
C ILE A 174 -25.06 -18.47 28.28
N GLU A 175 -26.34 -18.53 27.87
CA GLU A 175 -27.40 -17.62 28.30
C GLU A 175 -27.69 -17.66 29.82
N GLU A 176 -27.37 -18.77 30.49
CA GLU A 176 -27.54 -18.90 31.96
C GLU A 176 -26.45 -18.15 32.73
N SER A 177 -25.32 -17.88 32.09
CA SER A 177 -24.09 -17.36 32.73
C SER A 177 -23.72 -15.95 32.28
N VAL A 178 -24.05 -15.60 31.03
CA VAL A 178 -23.64 -14.35 30.40
C VAL A 178 -24.86 -13.78 29.67
N PRO A 179 -25.21 -12.50 29.88
CA PRO A 179 -26.28 -11.86 29.12
C PRO A 179 -25.84 -11.69 27.67
N PHE A 180 -26.66 -12.14 26.71
CA PHE A 180 -26.40 -12.00 25.28
C PHE A 180 -27.42 -11.12 24.58
N GLU A 181 -27.02 -10.61 23.42
CA GLU A 181 -27.91 -10.07 22.40
C GLU A 181 -27.60 -10.78 21.07
N PRO A 182 -28.60 -11.38 20.40
CA PRO A 182 -28.40 -11.97 19.08
C PRO A 182 -28.29 -10.84 18.05
N LEU A 183 -27.06 -10.55 17.63
CA LEU A 183 -26.81 -9.55 16.59
C LEU A 183 -26.86 -10.21 15.22
N ARG A 184 -27.52 -9.53 14.28
CA ARG A 184 -27.62 -9.97 12.88
C ARG A 184 -26.22 -10.17 12.31
N ASP A 185 -26.00 -11.32 11.67
CA ASP A 185 -24.75 -11.73 11.02
C ASP A 185 -23.54 -11.98 11.96
N ALA A 186 -23.69 -11.83 13.28
CA ALA A 186 -22.60 -12.01 14.25
C ALA A 186 -22.80 -13.18 15.24
N GLY A 187 -24.02 -13.73 15.33
CA GLY A 187 -24.37 -14.77 16.30
C GLY A 187 -24.61 -14.22 17.71
N PRO A 188 -24.50 -15.06 18.76
CA PRO A 188 -24.65 -14.62 20.14
C PRO A 188 -23.49 -13.70 20.55
N VAL A 189 -23.80 -12.46 20.92
CA VAL A 189 -22.83 -11.45 21.38
C VAL A 189 -23.08 -11.09 22.83
N SER A 190 -22.07 -11.25 23.68
CA SER A 190 -22.16 -10.94 25.10
C SER A 190 -22.42 -9.45 25.30
N GLN A 191 -23.26 -9.09 26.25
CA GLN A 191 -23.42 -7.70 26.67
C GLN A 191 -22.28 -7.27 27.62
N PHE A 192 -21.56 -8.23 28.20
CA PHE A 192 -20.32 -7.98 28.94
C PHE A 192 -19.16 -7.77 27.97
N ASP A 193 -18.37 -6.74 28.24
CA ASP A 193 -17.08 -6.54 27.62
C ASP A 193 -15.97 -7.32 28.35
N ALA A 194 -14.75 -7.27 27.82
CA ALA A 194 -13.61 -7.99 28.37
C ALA A 194 -13.35 -7.66 29.85
N GLU A 195 -13.51 -6.40 30.26
CA GLU A 195 -13.30 -5.98 31.65
C GLU A 195 -14.36 -6.57 32.58
N ALA A 196 -15.64 -6.56 32.15
CA ALA A 196 -16.70 -7.21 32.89
C ALA A 196 -16.50 -8.74 32.98
N LEU A 197 -16.09 -9.40 31.89
CA LEU A 197 -15.81 -10.84 31.91
C LEU A 197 -14.66 -11.18 32.87
N ASP A 198 -13.58 -10.40 32.87
CA ASP A 198 -12.45 -10.55 33.80
C ASP A 198 -12.89 -10.35 35.26
N TYR A 199 -13.75 -9.35 35.51
CA TYR A 199 -14.30 -9.08 36.84
C TYR A 199 -15.13 -10.25 37.37
N PHE A 200 -15.99 -10.84 36.53
CA PHE A 200 -16.81 -12.00 36.90
C PHE A 200 -16.07 -13.34 36.85
N GLY A 201 -14.82 -13.36 36.36
CA GLY A 201 -14.02 -14.58 36.24
C GLY A 201 -14.56 -15.57 35.20
N LEU A 202 -15.25 -15.05 34.18
CA LEU A 202 -15.82 -15.87 33.11
C LEU A 202 -14.71 -16.26 32.10
N PRO A 203 -14.65 -17.52 31.64
CA PRO A 203 -13.59 -17.96 30.75
C PRO A 203 -13.77 -17.37 29.35
N TRP A 204 -12.78 -16.64 28.88
CA TRP A 204 -12.75 -16.08 27.53
C TRP A 204 -11.34 -16.11 26.94
N MET A 205 -11.27 -15.99 25.62
CA MET A 205 -10.03 -16.06 24.83
C MET A 205 -10.02 -15.00 23.73
N GLU A 206 -8.84 -14.48 23.40
CA GLU A 206 -8.60 -13.59 22.27
C GLU A 206 -7.71 -14.25 21.22
N LEU A 207 -8.22 -14.38 19.99
CA LEU A 207 -7.48 -14.86 18.83
C LEU A 207 -7.15 -13.68 17.91
N THR A 208 -6.07 -12.94 18.19
CA THR A 208 -5.71 -11.73 17.45
C THR A 208 -5.27 -12.10 16.02
N PRO A 209 -6.01 -11.71 14.96
CA PRO A 209 -5.60 -11.99 13.60
C PRO A 209 -4.43 -11.08 13.19
N ARG A 210 -3.40 -11.64 12.55
CA ARG A 210 -2.19 -10.92 12.14
C ARG A 210 -1.90 -11.13 10.65
N PRO A 211 -1.76 -10.05 9.86
CA PRO A 211 -1.33 -10.13 8.47
C PRO A 211 -0.03 -10.91 8.26
N ALA A 212 0.98 -10.73 9.13
CA ALA A 212 2.22 -11.51 9.05
C ALA A 212 1.97 -13.02 9.21
N ALA A 213 1.05 -13.42 10.09
CA ALA A 213 0.72 -14.83 10.31
C ALA A 213 0.09 -15.46 9.06
N SER A 214 -0.78 -14.73 8.34
CA SER A 214 -1.32 -15.17 7.04
C SER A 214 -0.23 -15.34 5.97
N VAL A 215 0.71 -14.39 5.88
CA VAL A 215 1.84 -14.49 4.94
C VAL A 215 2.72 -15.69 5.28
N ILE A 216 3.05 -15.89 6.56
CA ILE A 216 3.84 -17.05 7.02
C ILE A 216 3.10 -18.35 6.69
N LYS A 217 1.81 -18.46 7.00
CA LYS A 217 0.99 -19.64 6.69
C LYS A 217 0.99 -19.97 5.20
N ALA A 218 0.78 -18.98 4.34
CA ALA A 218 0.80 -19.18 2.89
C ALA A 218 2.21 -19.56 2.38
N ALA A 219 3.26 -18.96 2.94
CA ALA A 219 4.65 -19.31 2.61
C ALA A 219 4.96 -20.77 3.00
N LEU A 220 4.52 -21.21 4.18
CA LEU A 220 4.67 -22.59 4.64
C LEU A 220 3.99 -23.58 3.69
N ARG A 221 2.79 -23.26 3.20
CA ARG A 221 2.11 -24.08 2.19
C ARG A 221 2.95 -24.22 0.92
N HIS A 222 3.52 -23.13 0.41
CA HIS A 222 4.41 -23.20 -0.75
C HIS A 222 5.68 -24.01 -0.47
N ILE A 223 6.29 -23.85 0.71
CA ILE A 223 7.46 -24.64 1.12
C ILE A 223 7.09 -26.12 1.15
N TRP A 224 5.96 -26.49 1.73
CA TRP A 224 5.52 -27.88 1.79
C TRP A 224 5.23 -28.48 0.42
N GLU A 225 4.66 -27.69 -0.50
CA GLU A 225 4.35 -28.13 -1.86
C GLU A 225 5.57 -28.26 -2.77
N HIS A 226 6.55 -27.35 -2.66
CA HIS A 226 7.60 -27.18 -3.67
C HIS A 226 9.03 -27.44 -3.18
N GLU A 227 9.29 -27.41 -1.86
CA GLU A 227 10.65 -27.42 -1.32
C GLU A 227 10.85 -28.51 -0.27
N ALA A 228 10.13 -28.43 0.85
CA ALA A 228 10.34 -29.25 2.04
C ALA A 228 9.01 -29.62 2.74
N PRO A 229 8.37 -30.76 2.39
CA PRO A 229 7.05 -31.19 2.91
C PRO A 229 6.94 -31.35 4.43
N LYS A 230 8.07 -31.47 5.14
CA LYS A 230 8.11 -31.66 6.61
C LYS A 230 8.65 -30.44 7.35
N PHE A 231 8.90 -29.33 6.66
CA PHE A 231 9.45 -28.12 7.27
C PHE A 231 8.53 -27.57 8.37
N ARG A 232 9.12 -27.16 9.49
CA ARG A 232 8.43 -26.56 10.64
C ARG A 232 9.15 -25.29 11.04
N ILE A 233 8.43 -24.17 11.02
CA ILE A 233 9.02 -22.87 11.36
C ILE A 233 9.37 -22.78 12.86
N GLU A 234 8.68 -23.54 13.69
CA GLU A 234 8.93 -23.63 15.12
C GLU A 234 10.29 -24.26 15.46
N GLU A 235 10.89 -25.00 14.52
CA GLU A 235 12.21 -25.63 14.66
C GLU A 235 13.33 -24.77 14.08
N ALA A 236 13.00 -23.59 13.51
CA ALA A 236 14.00 -22.67 12.99
C ALA A 236 14.90 -22.12 14.12
N PRO A 237 16.23 -22.01 13.90
CA PRO A 237 17.12 -21.38 14.86
C PRO A 237 16.67 -19.93 15.14
N LEU A 238 16.87 -19.44 16.36
CA LEU A 238 16.48 -18.06 16.77
C LEU A 238 17.66 -17.06 16.70
N ASP A 239 18.80 -17.51 16.17
CA ASP A 239 20.08 -16.81 16.06
C ASP A 239 20.63 -16.79 14.61
N ASP A 240 19.77 -16.99 13.60
CA ASP A 240 20.19 -17.03 12.20
C ASP A 240 20.70 -15.65 11.73
N ALA A 241 21.99 -15.60 11.39
CA ALA A 241 22.66 -14.37 11.00
C ALA A 241 22.10 -13.74 9.71
N GLU A 242 21.63 -14.55 8.75
CA GLU A 242 21.06 -14.04 7.51
C GLU A 242 19.67 -13.43 7.74
N ALA A 243 18.85 -14.03 8.62
CA ALA A 243 17.56 -13.49 9.02
C ALA A 243 17.73 -12.10 9.70
N PHE A 244 18.67 -11.99 10.64
CA PHE A 244 18.99 -10.70 11.28
C PHE A 244 19.60 -9.69 10.30
N ALA A 245 20.46 -10.12 9.38
CA ALA A 245 20.97 -9.23 8.33
C ALA A 245 19.86 -8.70 7.42
N ALA A 246 18.87 -9.53 7.05
CA ALA A 246 17.73 -9.11 6.26
C ALA A 246 16.88 -8.05 6.99
N LEU A 247 16.64 -8.24 8.30
CA LEU A 247 16.00 -7.24 9.16
C LEU A 247 16.81 -5.94 9.21
N GLY A 248 18.12 -6.02 9.43
CA GLY A 248 19.04 -4.89 9.51
C GLY A 248 19.13 -4.07 8.22
N MET A 249 18.94 -4.68 7.04
CA MET A 249 18.85 -3.93 5.78
C MET A 249 17.51 -3.21 5.60
N GLY A 250 16.55 -3.41 6.52
CA GLY A 250 15.18 -2.95 6.38
C GLY A 250 14.48 -3.59 5.18
N ARG A 251 14.90 -4.81 4.79
CA ARG A 251 14.30 -5.62 3.70
C ARG A 251 13.11 -6.39 4.22
N ILE A 252 12.15 -5.66 4.76
CA ILE A 252 10.98 -6.19 5.47
C ILE A 252 9.71 -6.15 4.61
N GLY A 253 9.86 -5.91 3.30
CA GLY A 253 8.74 -5.99 2.36
C GLY A 253 8.03 -7.34 2.52
N GLY A 254 6.73 -7.27 2.80
CA GLY A 254 5.88 -8.43 3.13
C GLY A 254 5.38 -8.43 4.58
N LEU A 255 5.89 -7.53 5.44
CA LEU A 255 5.56 -7.47 6.87
C LEU A 255 4.90 -6.14 7.28
N PRO A 256 3.56 -6.09 7.32
CA PRO A 256 2.81 -4.89 7.73
C PRO A 256 3.24 -4.29 9.08
N GLU A 257 3.59 -5.13 10.04
CA GLU A 257 3.94 -4.77 11.42
C GLU A 257 5.26 -3.98 11.49
N LEU A 258 6.13 -4.14 10.51
CA LEU A 258 7.42 -3.45 10.44
C LEU A 258 7.45 -2.31 9.41
N ASN A 259 6.37 -2.10 8.66
CA ASN A 259 6.37 -1.24 7.47
C ASN A 259 6.46 0.28 7.74
N SER A 260 6.44 0.73 8.99
CA SER A 260 6.61 2.16 9.28
C SER A 260 8.01 2.65 8.90
N ILE A 261 8.12 3.90 8.45
CA ILE A 261 9.41 4.48 8.04
C ILE A 261 10.34 4.56 9.25
N SER A 262 9.81 4.99 10.39
CA SER A 262 10.53 5.04 11.65
C SER A 262 11.07 3.66 12.09
N THR A 263 10.29 2.59 12.02
CA THR A 263 10.79 1.23 12.37
C THR A 263 11.85 0.76 11.37
N ARG A 264 11.67 0.99 10.07
CA ARG A 264 12.71 0.71 9.05
C ARG A 264 13.99 1.50 9.30
N ALA A 265 13.87 2.77 9.70
CA ALA A 265 15.00 3.62 10.06
C ALA A 265 15.80 3.02 11.20
N LEU A 266 15.09 2.62 12.27
CA LEU A 266 15.68 2.04 13.47
C LEU A 266 16.40 0.74 13.16
N LEU A 267 15.77 -0.17 12.40
CA LEU A 267 16.39 -1.42 11.97
C LEU A 267 17.69 -1.21 11.20
N ARG A 268 17.77 -0.19 10.34
CA ARG A 268 19.00 0.13 9.59
C ARG A 268 20.07 0.79 10.44
N ALA A 269 19.68 1.66 11.36
CA ALA A 269 20.60 2.38 12.23
C ALA A 269 21.20 1.46 13.31
N ALA A 270 20.41 0.54 13.83
CA ALA A 270 20.80 -0.44 14.85
C ALA A 270 20.29 -1.83 14.46
N PRO A 271 21.00 -2.54 13.55
CA PRO A 271 20.63 -3.90 13.16
C PRO A 271 20.57 -4.83 14.37
N PRO A 272 19.43 -5.49 14.64
CA PRO A 272 19.33 -6.44 15.74
C PRO A 272 20.15 -7.69 15.41
N SER A 273 20.75 -8.28 16.45
CA SER A 273 21.51 -9.53 16.40
C SER A 273 20.88 -10.66 17.21
N SER A 274 19.80 -10.36 17.94
CA SER A 274 19.04 -11.33 18.72
C SER A 274 17.56 -10.97 18.77
N LEU A 275 16.72 -11.96 19.13
CA LEU A 275 15.28 -11.74 19.30
C LEU A 275 14.96 -10.74 20.42
N ILE A 276 15.78 -10.71 21.48
CA ILE A 276 15.64 -9.76 22.59
C ILE A 276 15.89 -8.33 22.10
N GLU A 277 16.97 -8.10 21.35
CA GLU A 277 17.25 -6.78 20.78
C GLU A 277 16.12 -6.32 19.85
N LEU A 278 15.61 -7.21 19.01
CA LEU A 278 14.46 -6.91 18.15
C LEU A 278 13.21 -6.55 18.99
N ALA A 279 12.90 -7.30 20.03
CA ALA A 279 11.77 -7.04 20.93
C ALA A 279 11.91 -5.71 21.68
N GLU A 280 13.13 -5.34 22.08
CA GLU A 280 13.47 -4.04 22.66
C GLU A 280 13.27 -2.89 21.66
N MET A 281 13.63 -3.09 20.40
CA MET A 281 13.37 -2.09 19.34
C MET A 281 11.87 -1.85 19.15
N PHE A 282 11.06 -2.92 19.13
CA PHE A 282 9.60 -2.80 19.08
C PHE A 282 9.07 -1.98 20.26
N ARG A 283 9.55 -2.28 21.47
CA ARG A 283 9.21 -1.56 22.71
C ARG A 283 9.51 -0.06 22.63
N HIS A 284 10.63 0.31 22.01
CA HIS A 284 11.00 1.72 21.82
C HIS A 284 10.22 2.40 20.69
N SER A 285 9.80 1.66 19.66
CA SER A 285 9.00 2.20 18.56
C SER A 285 7.54 2.46 18.95
N SER A 286 6.93 1.59 19.76
CA SER A 286 5.54 1.72 20.22
C SER A 286 5.35 2.78 21.32
N ALA A 287 6.43 3.09 22.06
CA ALA A 287 6.43 4.13 23.09
C ALA A 287 6.06 5.53 22.58
N GLY A 288 6.11 5.78 21.26
CA GLY A 288 5.62 7.02 20.66
C GLY A 288 4.09 7.12 20.52
N ALA A 289 3.40 5.97 20.38
CA ALA A 289 1.94 5.91 20.20
C ALA A 289 1.20 5.72 21.54
N GLU A 290 1.74 4.93 22.46
CA GLU A 290 1.11 4.61 23.76
C GLU A 290 1.41 5.64 24.86
N ALA A 291 2.38 6.54 24.65
CA ALA A 291 2.53 7.73 25.50
C ALA A 291 1.26 8.63 25.51
N GLU A 292 0.32 8.41 24.57
CA GLU A 292 -0.98 9.08 24.53
C GLU A 292 -2.07 8.37 25.36
N THR A 293 -1.95 7.08 25.68
CA THR A 293 -2.97 6.30 26.43
C THR A 293 -2.70 6.22 27.93
N GLY A 294 -1.50 6.62 28.39
CA GLY A 294 -1.15 6.63 29.82
C GLY A 294 -0.83 5.25 30.39
N GLU A 295 -0.82 4.21 29.56
CA GLU A 295 -0.32 2.88 29.91
C GLU A 295 1.23 2.92 29.92
N GLY A 296 1.84 2.29 30.94
CA GLY A 296 3.29 2.27 31.11
C GLY A 296 4.02 1.62 29.92
N LYS A 297 5.35 1.79 29.85
CA LYS A 297 6.16 1.12 28.81
C LYS A 297 5.86 -0.39 28.79
N PRO A 298 5.58 -1.00 27.62
CA PRO A 298 5.30 -2.42 27.54
C PRO A 298 6.50 -3.23 28.06
N ASP A 299 6.24 -4.28 28.84
CA ASP A 299 7.27 -5.21 29.28
C ASP A 299 7.83 -6.02 28.09
N LEU A 300 9.06 -6.55 28.21
CA LEU A 300 9.72 -7.36 27.18
C LEU A 300 8.83 -8.55 26.73
N SER A 301 8.13 -9.15 27.69
CA SER A 301 7.17 -10.23 27.44
C SER A 301 6.06 -9.86 26.43
N ALA A 302 5.66 -8.58 26.38
CA ALA A 302 4.60 -8.09 25.50
C ALA A 302 5.07 -7.87 24.05
N SER A 303 6.34 -7.53 23.83
CA SER A 303 6.89 -7.28 22.50
C SER A 303 7.52 -8.51 21.84
N LEU A 304 7.91 -9.52 22.62
CA LEU A 304 8.50 -10.78 22.15
C LEU A 304 7.66 -11.52 21.09
N PRO A 305 6.32 -11.67 21.22
CA PRO A 305 5.48 -12.32 20.20
C PRO A 305 5.59 -11.65 18.82
N SER A 306 5.50 -10.31 18.79
CA SER A 306 5.64 -9.55 17.53
C SER A 306 7.07 -9.62 16.98
N ALA A 307 8.08 -9.63 17.84
CA ALA A 307 9.46 -9.88 17.44
C ALA A 307 9.63 -11.28 16.81
N LEU A 308 8.98 -12.31 17.36
CA LEU A 308 9.05 -13.67 16.84
C LEU A 308 8.42 -13.78 15.45
N LEU A 309 7.23 -13.21 15.24
CA LEU A 309 6.60 -13.20 13.90
C LEU A 309 7.46 -12.45 12.88
N ALA A 310 8.01 -11.29 13.27
CA ALA A 310 8.94 -10.54 12.43
C ALA A 310 10.20 -11.35 12.08
N TYR A 311 10.77 -12.04 13.07
CA TYR A 311 11.93 -12.89 12.89
C TYR A 311 11.63 -14.08 11.96
N TRP A 312 10.54 -14.81 12.20
CA TRP A 312 10.15 -15.94 11.35
C TRP A 312 9.92 -15.53 9.91
N ALA A 313 9.29 -14.38 9.67
CA ALA A 313 9.14 -13.88 8.32
C ALA A 313 10.47 -13.51 7.67
N ALA A 314 11.39 -12.88 8.42
CA ALA A 314 12.74 -12.60 7.92
C ALA A 314 13.53 -13.87 7.63
N TYR A 315 13.42 -14.89 8.50
CA TYR A 315 14.02 -16.21 8.32
C TYR A 315 13.49 -16.90 7.07
N LEU A 316 12.16 -16.94 6.89
CA LEU A 316 11.54 -17.48 5.69
C LEU A 316 11.95 -16.72 4.44
N LYS A 317 12.06 -15.40 4.51
CA LYS A 317 12.53 -14.59 3.38
C LYS A 317 13.99 -14.88 3.02
N ALA A 318 14.85 -15.10 4.02
CA ALA A 318 16.26 -15.41 3.81
C ALA A 318 16.49 -16.84 3.28
N ARG A 319 15.81 -17.83 3.86
CA ARG A 319 16.03 -19.26 3.56
C ARG A 319 15.08 -19.82 2.48
N HIS A 320 13.88 -19.26 2.35
CA HIS A 320 12.79 -19.72 1.47
C HIS A 320 12.17 -18.53 0.71
N GLY A 321 13.03 -17.67 0.14
CA GLY A 321 12.64 -16.38 -0.43
C GLY A 321 11.55 -16.47 -1.50
N ALA A 322 11.60 -17.49 -2.38
CA ALA A 322 10.59 -17.67 -3.42
C ALA A 322 9.18 -17.93 -2.84
N ALA A 323 9.07 -18.86 -1.88
CA ALA A 323 7.82 -19.15 -1.19
C ALA A 323 7.29 -17.95 -0.38
N PHE A 324 8.16 -17.26 0.36
CA PHE A 324 7.79 -16.09 1.15
C PHE A 324 7.31 -14.93 0.27
N MET A 325 8.03 -14.64 -0.82
CA MET A 325 7.66 -13.57 -1.73
C MET A 325 6.40 -13.92 -2.52
N ALA A 326 6.18 -15.19 -2.93
CA ALA A 326 4.94 -15.61 -3.58
C ALA A 326 3.72 -15.39 -2.68
N ALA A 327 3.82 -15.75 -1.40
CA ALA A 327 2.78 -15.47 -0.40
C ALA A 327 2.53 -13.97 -0.22
N SER A 328 3.60 -13.19 -0.07
CA SER A 328 3.53 -11.73 0.09
C SER A 328 2.90 -11.03 -1.13
N LEU A 329 3.29 -11.44 -2.35
CA LEU A 329 2.78 -10.92 -3.62
C LEU A 329 1.29 -11.23 -3.79
N THR A 330 0.89 -12.46 -3.47
CA THR A 330 -0.52 -12.88 -3.50
C THR A 330 -1.39 -12.00 -2.60
N ARG A 331 -0.94 -11.74 -1.38
CA ARG A 331 -1.67 -10.85 -0.46
C ARG A 331 -1.77 -9.42 -1.00
N ALA A 332 -0.71 -8.94 -1.65
CA ALA A 332 -0.67 -7.59 -2.22
C ALA A 332 -1.38 -7.47 -3.57
N ALA A 333 -1.84 -8.57 -4.19
CA ALA A 333 -2.37 -8.61 -5.56
C ALA A 333 -3.52 -7.62 -5.79
N SER A 334 -4.33 -7.33 -4.77
CA SER A 334 -5.46 -6.40 -4.83
C SER A 334 -5.06 -4.92 -4.81
N SER A 335 -3.83 -4.60 -4.42
CA SER A 335 -3.36 -3.24 -4.13
C SER A 335 -2.13 -2.89 -4.98
N PRO A 336 -2.25 -2.02 -6.01
CA PRO A 336 -1.16 -1.75 -6.95
C PRO A 336 0.15 -1.28 -6.30
N LYS A 337 0.07 -0.34 -5.34
CA LYS A 337 1.26 0.21 -4.68
C LYS A 337 2.03 -0.82 -3.85
N PRO A 338 1.43 -1.54 -2.87
CA PRO A 338 2.11 -2.63 -2.17
C PRO A 338 2.69 -3.70 -3.11
N LEU A 339 1.95 -4.07 -4.16
CA LEU A 339 2.39 -5.07 -5.13
C LEU A 339 3.65 -4.62 -5.88
N ALA A 340 3.68 -3.38 -6.39
CA ALA A 340 4.84 -2.83 -7.08
C ALA A 340 6.10 -2.81 -6.19
N ILE A 341 5.95 -2.48 -4.90
CA ILE A 341 7.05 -2.51 -3.92
C ILE A 341 7.59 -3.93 -3.77
N LEU A 342 6.70 -4.92 -3.61
CA LEU A 342 7.11 -6.32 -3.42
C LEU A 342 7.72 -6.93 -4.68
N LEU A 343 7.26 -6.55 -5.88
CA LEU A 343 7.86 -7.01 -7.13
C LEU A 343 9.29 -6.49 -7.28
N ARG A 344 9.54 -5.21 -6.97
CA ARG A 344 10.92 -4.67 -6.94
C ARG A 344 11.78 -5.39 -5.91
N GLU A 345 11.24 -5.64 -4.73
CA GLU A 345 11.93 -6.38 -3.67
C GLU A 345 12.25 -7.82 -4.10
N THR A 346 11.33 -8.48 -4.80
CA THR A 346 11.51 -9.83 -5.37
C THR A 346 12.68 -9.85 -6.37
N ARG A 347 12.72 -8.86 -7.29
CA ARG A 347 13.84 -8.72 -8.23
C ARG A 347 15.17 -8.44 -7.52
N ARG A 348 15.17 -7.67 -6.44
CA ARG A 348 16.37 -7.40 -5.62
C ARG A 348 16.90 -8.63 -4.90
N LEU A 349 16.05 -9.61 -4.60
CA LEU A 349 16.47 -10.91 -4.09
C LEU A 349 17.03 -11.83 -5.19
N GLY A 350 17.05 -11.38 -6.44
CA GLY A 350 17.52 -12.18 -7.59
C GLY A 350 16.50 -13.23 -8.05
N LEU A 351 15.23 -13.06 -7.69
CA LEU A 351 14.14 -13.95 -8.12
C LEU A 351 13.49 -13.38 -9.38
N ASP A 352 13.42 -14.22 -10.42
CA ASP A 352 12.77 -13.86 -11.68
C ASP A 352 11.25 -13.75 -11.48
N ILE A 353 10.63 -12.76 -12.12
CA ILE A 353 9.17 -12.62 -12.12
C ILE A 353 8.69 -13.07 -13.49
N LEU A 354 8.09 -14.25 -13.53
CA LEU A 354 7.61 -14.84 -14.77
C LEU A 354 6.19 -14.30 -15.06
N PRO A 355 5.90 -13.87 -16.30
CA PRO A 355 4.60 -13.31 -16.65
C PRO A 355 3.46 -14.30 -16.41
N PRO A 356 2.20 -13.83 -16.30
CA PRO A 356 1.07 -14.72 -16.20
C PRO A 356 0.99 -15.60 -17.46
N HIS A 357 0.45 -16.80 -17.30
CA HIS A 357 0.33 -17.78 -18.37
C HIS A 357 -0.97 -18.56 -18.21
N ILE A 358 -1.83 -18.57 -19.22
CA ILE A 358 -3.17 -19.16 -19.14
C ILE A 358 -3.14 -20.65 -18.73
N ASN A 359 -2.18 -21.41 -19.25
CA ASN A 359 -2.04 -22.84 -18.98
C ASN A 359 -1.27 -23.21 -17.70
N PHE A 360 -0.45 -22.31 -17.14
CA PHE A 360 0.45 -22.67 -16.02
C PHE A 360 0.25 -21.82 -14.76
N SER A 361 -0.25 -20.59 -14.89
CA SER A 361 -0.49 -19.73 -13.73
C SER A 361 -1.64 -20.28 -12.88
N ARG A 362 -1.38 -20.34 -11.57
CA ARG A 362 -2.41 -20.46 -10.55
C ARG A 362 -3.15 -19.14 -10.35
N PHE A 363 -4.19 -19.15 -9.52
CA PHE A 363 -4.84 -17.90 -9.10
C PHE A 363 -3.86 -17.03 -8.34
N GLU A 364 -3.17 -17.62 -7.37
CA GLU A 364 -2.16 -17.01 -6.53
C GLU A 364 -0.79 -17.02 -7.20
N PHE A 365 0.12 -16.14 -6.75
CA PHE A 365 1.53 -16.24 -7.14
C PHE A 365 2.10 -17.57 -6.62
N SER A 366 2.96 -18.20 -7.41
CA SER A 366 3.53 -19.49 -7.04
C SER A 366 5.03 -19.56 -7.39
N PRO A 367 5.85 -20.20 -6.53
CA PRO A 367 7.24 -20.49 -6.88
C PRO A 367 7.31 -21.37 -8.13
N GLU A 368 8.17 -21.00 -9.07
CA GLU A 368 8.40 -21.77 -10.29
C GLU A 368 9.88 -21.65 -10.71
N HIS A 369 10.58 -22.78 -10.76
CA HIS A 369 12.00 -22.85 -11.07
C HIS A 369 12.85 -21.91 -10.18
N LYS A 370 13.50 -20.90 -10.78
CA LYS A 370 14.33 -19.89 -10.09
C LYS A 370 13.58 -18.58 -9.82
N GLY A 371 12.27 -18.56 -10.04
CA GLY A 371 11.46 -17.36 -9.97
C GLY A 371 10.08 -17.60 -9.38
N ILE A 372 9.20 -16.65 -9.65
CA ILE A 372 7.82 -16.64 -9.19
C ILE A 372 6.93 -16.40 -10.40
N ARG A 373 6.00 -17.32 -10.64
CA ARG A 373 4.95 -17.18 -11.65
C ARG A 373 3.91 -16.19 -11.16
N THR A 374 3.63 -15.16 -11.96
CA THR A 374 2.52 -14.23 -11.68
C THR A 374 1.20 -14.99 -11.66
N GLY A 375 0.47 -14.86 -10.54
CA GLY A 375 -0.87 -15.42 -10.39
C GLY A 375 -1.90 -14.63 -11.19
N LEU A 376 -2.94 -15.30 -11.67
CA LEU A 376 -4.03 -14.65 -12.43
C LEU A 376 -4.88 -13.69 -11.60
N SER A 377 -4.78 -13.76 -10.26
CA SER A 377 -5.42 -12.85 -9.30
C SER A 377 -5.09 -11.37 -9.51
N VAL A 378 -3.98 -11.05 -10.18
CA VAL A 378 -3.62 -9.66 -10.48
C VAL A 378 -4.42 -9.05 -11.63
N VAL A 379 -5.03 -9.89 -12.46
CA VAL A 379 -5.75 -9.43 -13.65
C VAL A 379 -7.07 -8.83 -13.20
N ARG A 380 -7.30 -7.56 -13.53
CA ARG A 380 -8.53 -6.86 -13.18
C ARG A 380 -9.73 -7.61 -13.73
N GLN A 381 -10.75 -7.77 -12.89
CA GLN A 381 -11.99 -8.47 -13.21
C GLN A 381 -11.80 -9.97 -13.50
N PHE A 382 -10.68 -10.55 -13.05
CA PHE A 382 -10.47 -11.98 -13.00
C PHE A 382 -10.53 -12.46 -11.54
N GLY A 383 -11.70 -12.97 -11.14
CA GLY A 383 -11.96 -13.41 -9.76
C GLY A 383 -11.84 -14.92 -9.56
N PRO A 384 -12.02 -15.42 -8.33
CA PRO A 384 -11.93 -16.86 -8.00
C PRO A 384 -12.90 -17.74 -8.81
N ILE A 385 -14.10 -17.22 -9.12
CA ILE A 385 -15.10 -17.94 -9.93
C ILE A 385 -14.60 -18.16 -11.36
N ALA A 386 -14.05 -17.11 -11.98
CA ALA A 386 -13.46 -17.20 -13.32
C ALA A 386 -12.24 -18.12 -13.34
N TYR A 387 -11.43 -18.09 -12.28
CA TYR A 387 -10.32 -19.03 -12.14
C TYR A 387 -10.80 -20.48 -12.01
N ALA A 388 -11.83 -20.76 -11.20
CA ALA A 388 -12.35 -22.11 -11.02
C ALA A 388 -12.94 -22.69 -12.31
N GLU A 389 -13.61 -21.86 -13.11
CA GLU A 389 -14.07 -22.23 -14.46
C GLU A 389 -12.89 -22.57 -15.37
N LEU A 390 -11.92 -21.66 -15.46
CA LEU A 390 -10.71 -21.84 -16.26
C LEU A 390 -9.92 -23.08 -15.86
N ASP A 391 -9.73 -23.30 -14.56
CA ASP A 391 -8.94 -24.41 -14.02
C ASP A 391 -9.62 -25.75 -14.30
N ARG A 392 -10.95 -25.82 -14.18
CA ARG A 392 -11.73 -27.01 -14.52
C ARG A 392 -11.56 -27.39 -15.99
N GLU A 393 -11.73 -26.43 -16.89
CA GLU A 393 -11.59 -26.68 -18.34
C GLU A 393 -10.16 -27.09 -18.70
N ARG A 394 -9.17 -26.44 -18.10
CA ARG A 394 -7.73 -26.71 -18.30
C ARG A 394 -7.29 -28.11 -17.86
N GLN A 395 -7.94 -28.73 -16.87
CA GLN A 395 -7.55 -30.06 -16.37
C GLN A 395 -7.66 -31.16 -17.44
N GLY A 396 -8.54 -31.00 -18.44
CA GLY A 396 -8.63 -31.94 -19.55
C GLY A 396 -7.46 -31.83 -20.53
N ARG A 397 -7.16 -30.61 -20.97
CA ARG A 397 -6.01 -30.29 -21.82
C ARG A 397 -5.68 -28.80 -21.77
N PRO A 398 -4.43 -28.39 -22.06
CA PRO A 398 -4.07 -26.98 -22.25
C PRO A 398 -4.95 -26.30 -23.31
N PHE A 399 -5.08 -24.98 -23.22
CA PHE A 399 -5.66 -24.16 -24.28
C PHE A 399 -4.63 -23.94 -25.39
N ASP A 400 -5.04 -24.17 -26.63
CA ASP A 400 -4.15 -24.04 -27.80
C ASP A 400 -4.14 -22.61 -28.33
N ASP A 401 -5.31 -21.96 -28.41
CA ASP A 401 -5.48 -20.60 -28.93
C ASP A 401 -6.65 -19.85 -28.26
N LEU A 402 -6.90 -18.63 -28.72
CA LEU A 402 -7.96 -17.77 -28.20
C LEU A 402 -9.37 -18.30 -28.53
N VAL A 403 -9.54 -18.98 -29.66
CA VAL A 403 -10.84 -19.54 -30.08
C VAL A 403 -11.19 -20.73 -29.18
N ASP A 404 -10.23 -21.61 -28.93
CA ASP A 404 -10.35 -22.75 -28.03
C ASP A 404 -10.74 -22.31 -26.61
N LEU A 405 -10.08 -21.27 -26.09
CA LEU A 405 -10.41 -20.69 -24.80
C LEU A 405 -11.86 -20.17 -24.75
N CYS A 406 -12.28 -19.39 -25.75
CA CYS A 406 -13.62 -18.81 -25.80
C CYS A 406 -14.72 -19.88 -25.98
N ARG A 407 -14.46 -20.95 -26.75
CA ARG A 407 -15.42 -22.05 -26.96
C ARG A 407 -15.65 -22.87 -25.70
N ARG A 408 -14.57 -23.20 -24.98
CA ARG A 408 -14.61 -24.10 -23.81
C ARG A 408 -15.11 -23.43 -22.53
N THR A 409 -14.98 -22.12 -22.39
CA THR A 409 -15.35 -21.42 -21.15
C THR A 409 -16.71 -20.73 -21.23
N ASP A 410 -17.46 -20.65 -20.13
CA ASP A 410 -18.73 -19.91 -20.10
C ASP A 410 -18.51 -18.41 -20.31
N SER A 411 -19.05 -17.83 -21.38
CA SER A 411 -18.94 -16.40 -21.73
C SER A 411 -19.62 -15.46 -20.73
N ARG A 412 -20.51 -15.98 -19.87
CA ARG A 412 -21.09 -15.23 -18.73
C ARG A 412 -20.08 -15.05 -17.60
N ILE A 413 -19.17 -16.01 -17.43
CA ILE A 413 -18.12 -16.00 -16.42
C ILE A 413 -16.86 -15.33 -16.99
N LEU A 414 -16.31 -15.87 -18.08
CA LEU A 414 -15.18 -15.31 -18.83
C LEU A 414 -15.70 -14.46 -19.99
N ASN A 415 -16.19 -13.27 -19.65
CA ASN A 415 -16.71 -12.33 -20.65
C ASN A 415 -15.59 -11.65 -21.45
N HIS A 416 -15.99 -10.95 -22.51
CA HIS A 416 -15.11 -10.19 -23.41
C HIS A 416 -14.11 -9.30 -22.66
N ARG A 417 -14.56 -8.63 -21.60
CA ARG A 417 -13.72 -7.71 -20.82
C ARG A 417 -12.65 -8.47 -20.01
N THR A 418 -13.02 -9.59 -19.41
CA THR A 418 -12.09 -10.45 -18.65
C THR A 418 -11.02 -11.04 -19.56
N ILE A 419 -11.40 -11.59 -20.72
CA ILE A 419 -10.42 -12.13 -21.69
C ILE A 419 -9.55 -11.02 -22.28
N GLY A 420 -10.13 -9.86 -22.60
CA GLY A 420 -9.36 -8.70 -23.06
C GLY A 420 -8.30 -8.26 -22.04
N ASN A 421 -8.61 -8.32 -20.73
CA ASN A 421 -7.62 -8.03 -19.69
C ASN A 421 -6.55 -9.13 -19.58
N LEU A 422 -6.88 -10.41 -19.82
CA LEU A 422 -5.89 -11.49 -19.89
C LEU A 422 -4.90 -11.28 -21.05
N VAL A 423 -5.39 -10.85 -22.23
CA VAL A 423 -4.52 -10.49 -23.38
C VAL A 423 -3.60 -9.33 -23.01
N LYS A 424 -4.18 -8.24 -22.48
CA LYS A 424 -3.43 -7.03 -22.09
C LYS A 424 -2.35 -7.32 -21.03
N ALA A 425 -2.65 -8.20 -20.06
CA ALA A 425 -1.72 -8.62 -19.01
C ALA A 425 -0.63 -9.58 -19.50
N GLY A 426 -0.73 -10.10 -20.72
CA GLY A 426 0.24 -11.04 -21.30
C GLY A 426 -0.01 -12.51 -20.97
N ALA A 427 -1.16 -12.85 -20.37
CA ALA A 427 -1.48 -14.23 -19.99
C ALA A 427 -1.64 -15.17 -21.20
N LEU A 428 -1.91 -14.60 -22.37
CA LEU A 428 -2.19 -15.29 -23.63
C LEU A 428 -1.05 -15.14 -24.65
N ASP A 429 0.10 -14.58 -24.24
CA ASP A 429 1.29 -14.43 -25.10
C ASP A 429 1.83 -15.79 -25.59
N CYS A 430 1.47 -16.89 -24.92
CA CYS A 430 1.86 -18.25 -25.28
C CYS A 430 1.23 -18.75 -26.60
N PHE A 431 0.18 -18.10 -27.09
CA PHE A 431 -0.45 -18.48 -28.36
C PHE A 431 0.35 -18.05 -29.60
N GLY A 432 1.43 -17.29 -29.43
CA GLY A 432 2.32 -16.88 -30.53
C GLY A 432 1.80 -15.73 -31.39
N SER A 433 0.54 -15.33 -31.23
CA SER A 433 -0.04 -14.16 -31.92
C SER A 433 0.27 -12.85 -31.19
N PRO A 434 0.51 -11.73 -31.92
CA PRO A 434 0.71 -10.42 -31.31
C PRO A 434 -0.50 -9.99 -30.46
N ARG A 435 -0.26 -9.25 -29.37
CA ARG A 435 -1.37 -8.75 -28.52
C ARG A 435 -2.32 -7.82 -29.29
N SER A 436 -1.81 -7.13 -30.31
CA SER A 436 -2.59 -6.30 -31.23
C SER A 436 -3.61 -7.12 -32.03
N HIS A 437 -3.18 -8.25 -32.57
CA HIS A 437 -4.04 -9.20 -33.28
C HIS A 437 -5.07 -9.82 -32.33
N LEU A 438 -4.65 -10.34 -31.17
CA LEU A 438 -5.54 -10.98 -30.20
C LEU A 438 -6.67 -10.05 -29.72
N LEU A 439 -6.37 -8.76 -29.49
CA LEU A 439 -7.39 -7.78 -29.10
C LEU A 439 -8.34 -7.40 -30.25
N ALA A 440 -7.86 -7.37 -31.49
CA ALA A 440 -8.69 -7.06 -32.64
C ALA A 440 -9.62 -8.23 -33.01
N ALA A 441 -9.14 -9.46 -32.89
CA ALA A 441 -9.91 -10.68 -33.17
C ALA A 441 -10.99 -10.97 -32.11
N LEU A 442 -10.86 -10.42 -30.90
CA LEU A 442 -11.71 -10.75 -29.75
C LEU A 442 -13.20 -10.52 -30.00
N ASP A 443 -13.57 -9.39 -30.64
CA ASP A 443 -14.97 -9.05 -30.94
C ASP A 443 -15.61 -10.03 -31.94
N ALA A 444 -14.84 -10.49 -32.94
CA ALA A 444 -15.30 -11.44 -33.93
C ALA A 444 -15.48 -12.83 -33.31
N ILE A 445 -14.48 -13.31 -32.57
CA ILE A 445 -14.50 -14.62 -31.90
C ILE A 445 -15.68 -14.74 -30.93
N PHE A 446 -15.95 -13.72 -30.11
CA PHE A 446 -17.08 -13.75 -29.18
C PHE A 446 -18.44 -13.80 -29.90
N ARG A 447 -18.55 -13.17 -31.08
CA ARG A 447 -19.76 -13.22 -31.90
C ARG A 447 -19.97 -14.62 -32.46
N ASP A 448 -18.92 -15.22 -33.01
CA ASP A 448 -18.98 -16.53 -33.66
C ASP A 448 -19.29 -17.63 -32.63
N VAL A 449 -18.59 -17.65 -31.49
CA VAL A 449 -18.84 -18.61 -30.40
C VAL A 449 -20.27 -18.49 -29.87
N ARG A 450 -20.81 -17.28 -29.79
CA ARG A 450 -22.20 -17.08 -29.35
C ARG A 450 -23.19 -17.64 -30.37
N MET A 451 -22.99 -17.38 -31.66
CA MET A 451 -23.83 -17.92 -32.72
C MET A 451 -23.76 -19.45 -32.79
N GLU A 452 -22.59 -20.05 -32.56
CA GLU A 452 -22.43 -21.51 -32.48
C GLU A 452 -23.27 -22.10 -31.34
N ARG A 453 -23.22 -21.50 -30.15
CA ARG A 453 -24.01 -21.96 -28.99
C ARG A 453 -25.52 -21.78 -29.16
N GLU A 454 -25.95 -20.65 -29.72
CA GLU A 454 -27.37 -20.43 -30.00
C GLU A 454 -27.90 -21.49 -30.98
N LYS A 455 -27.12 -21.88 -31.99
CA LYS A 455 -27.46 -23.00 -32.89
C LYS A 455 -27.47 -24.35 -32.19
N GLU A 456 -26.49 -24.65 -31.32
CA GLU A 456 -26.47 -25.90 -30.56
C GLU A 456 -27.66 -26.04 -29.61
N GLU A 457 -28.06 -24.95 -28.94
CA GLU A 457 -29.24 -24.89 -28.09
C GLU A 457 -30.54 -25.04 -28.88
N GLU A 458 -30.63 -24.43 -30.07
CA GLU A 458 -31.74 -24.63 -31.01
C GLU A 458 -31.87 -26.09 -31.47
N ILE A 459 -30.73 -26.74 -31.77
CA ILE A 459 -30.67 -28.17 -32.16
C ILE A 459 -31.03 -29.09 -30.99
N ALA A 460 -30.62 -28.76 -29.76
CA ALA A 460 -30.92 -29.54 -28.56
C ALA A 460 -32.38 -29.41 -28.09
N GLY A 461 -33.04 -28.28 -28.40
CA GLY A 461 -34.43 -28.01 -28.05
C GLY A 461 -35.47 -28.64 -28.99
N GLN A 462 -35.12 -28.90 -30.25
CA GLN A 462 -35.94 -29.61 -31.25
C GLN A 462 -35.05 -30.21 -32.35
N PRO A 463 -35.14 -31.51 -32.68
CA PRO A 463 -34.42 -32.05 -33.83
C PRO A 463 -35.14 -31.62 -35.12
N THR A 464 -34.73 -30.52 -35.74
CA THR A 464 -35.15 -30.16 -37.09
C THR A 464 -34.32 -30.94 -38.11
N LEU A 465 -35.04 -31.78 -38.86
CA LEU A 465 -34.52 -32.77 -39.82
C LEU A 465 -34.07 -32.14 -41.16
N PHE A 466 -33.52 -30.93 -41.13
CA PHE A 466 -33.06 -30.18 -42.30
C PHE A 466 -31.90 -29.23 -41.93
N ASP A 467 -30.71 -29.78 -41.73
CA ASP A 467 -29.47 -29.10 -42.15
C ASP A 467 -28.28 -30.06 -42.21
N MET A 468 -28.34 -31.03 -43.13
CA MET A 468 -27.26 -31.99 -43.40
C MET A 468 -26.40 -31.59 -44.61
N ASN A 469 -26.30 -30.29 -44.92
CA ASN A 469 -25.45 -29.81 -46.01
C ASN A 469 -24.96 -28.37 -45.77
N GLU A 470 -24.00 -28.21 -44.85
CA GLU A 470 -22.99 -27.15 -44.92
C GLU A 470 -21.84 -27.42 -43.92
N LEU A 471 -21.16 -28.56 -44.09
CA LEU A 471 -20.01 -28.96 -43.26
C LEU A 471 -18.64 -28.69 -43.91
N GLU A 472 -18.60 -27.80 -44.89
CA GLU A 472 -17.35 -27.19 -45.39
C GLU A 472 -17.50 -25.66 -45.40
N ARG A 473 -17.49 -25.04 -44.23
CA ARG A 473 -17.20 -23.61 -44.11
C ARG A 473 -15.95 -23.45 -43.24
N LYS A 474 -14.98 -22.78 -43.85
CA LYS A 474 -13.64 -22.44 -43.34
C LYS A 474 -13.65 -22.08 -41.86
N ILE A 475 -12.55 -22.41 -41.20
CA ILE A 475 -12.14 -21.89 -39.89
C ILE A 475 -12.47 -20.38 -39.84
N PRO A 476 -13.42 -19.91 -39.00
CA PRO A 476 -13.73 -18.49 -38.91
C PRO A 476 -12.60 -17.79 -38.15
N GLY A 477 -11.92 -16.88 -38.84
CA GLY A 477 -10.74 -16.16 -38.35
C GLY A 477 -9.86 -15.58 -39.46
N GLU A 478 -9.99 -16.06 -40.70
CA GLU A 478 -9.25 -15.53 -41.87
C GLU A 478 -9.85 -14.19 -42.38
N ASP A 479 -9.88 -13.16 -41.55
CA ASP A 479 -9.91 -11.78 -42.07
C ASP A 479 -8.48 -11.46 -42.53
N ALA A 480 -8.25 -11.42 -43.85
CA ALA A 480 -6.95 -11.16 -44.47
C ALA A 480 -6.28 -9.82 -44.06
N GLN A 481 -6.95 -8.96 -43.28
CA GLN A 481 -6.39 -7.74 -42.69
C GLN A 481 -5.77 -7.94 -41.28
N LEU A 482 -6.03 -9.07 -40.60
CA LEU A 482 -5.52 -9.34 -39.25
C LEU A 482 -4.13 -10.02 -39.24
N ASP A 483 -3.75 -10.69 -40.33
CA ASP A 483 -2.50 -11.47 -40.40
C ASP A 483 -1.22 -10.63 -40.44
N GLU A 484 -1.32 -9.32 -40.74
CA GLU A 484 -0.18 -8.40 -40.82
C GLU A 484 -0.20 -7.29 -39.76
N MET A 485 -0.83 -7.52 -38.60
CA MET A 485 -0.78 -6.53 -37.51
C MET A 485 0.58 -6.59 -36.79
N PRO A 486 1.41 -5.53 -36.83
CA PRO A 486 2.63 -5.50 -36.04
C PRO A 486 2.29 -5.49 -34.54
N GLU A 487 3.19 -6.05 -33.75
CA GLU A 487 3.09 -5.98 -32.30
C GLU A 487 3.11 -4.52 -31.83
N PHE A 488 2.41 -4.25 -30.73
CA PHE A 488 2.43 -2.94 -30.11
C PHE A 488 3.86 -2.55 -29.70
N SER A 489 4.16 -1.25 -29.78
CA SER A 489 5.38 -0.71 -29.20
C SER A 489 5.50 -1.11 -27.73
N LEU A 490 6.73 -1.26 -27.23
CA LEU A 490 6.97 -1.59 -25.82
C LEU A 490 6.21 -0.64 -24.88
N GLU A 491 6.20 0.65 -25.19
CA GLU A 491 5.45 1.68 -24.45
C GLU A 491 3.95 1.35 -24.37
N LYS A 492 3.32 1.01 -25.50
CA LYS A 492 1.89 0.67 -25.53
C LYS A 492 1.61 -0.64 -24.80
N ARG A 493 2.48 -1.65 -24.90
CA ARG A 493 2.36 -2.91 -24.14
C ARG A 493 2.41 -2.66 -22.64
N LEU A 494 3.40 -1.91 -22.17
CA LEU A 494 3.54 -1.54 -20.76
C LEU A 494 2.33 -0.76 -20.25
N ARG A 495 1.75 0.13 -21.08
CA ARG A 495 0.51 0.82 -20.75
C ARG A 495 -0.68 -0.13 -20.59
N LEU A 496 -0.81 -1.11 -21.49
CA LEU A 496 -1.87 -2.13 -21.43
C LEU A 496 -1.71 -3.04 -20.20
N GLU A 497 -0.48 -3.42 -19.85
CA GLU A 497 -0.20 -4.19 -18.63
C GLU A 497 -0.62 -3.41 -17.38
N ARG A 498 -0.25 -2.13 -17.29
CA ARG A 498 -0.68 -1.26 -16.19
C ARG A 498 -2.20 -1.11 -16.14
N GLU A 499 -2.87 -1.05 -17.29
CA GLU A 499 -4.33 -0.97 -17.35
C GLU A 499 -5.01 -2.26 -16.87
N ALA A 500 -4.47 -3.42 -17.24
CA ALA A 500 -5.08 -4.72 -16.97
C ALA A 500 -4.69 -5.34 -15.63
N ALA A 501 -3.44 -5.17 -15.19
CA ALA A 501 -2.91 -5.72 -13.95
C ALA A 501 -2.70 -4.67 -12.85
N GLY A 502 -2.73 -3.37 -13.20
CA GLY A 502 -2.42 -2.29 -12.26
C GLY A 502 -0.93 -1.98 -12.08
N TYR A 503 -0.03 -2.76 -12.68
CA TYR A 503 1.42 -2.58 -12.61
C TYR A 503 2.11 -3.15 -13.86
N PHE A 504 3.41 -2.88 -14.01
CA PHE A 504 4.23 -3.43 -15.10
C PHE A 504 4.74 -4.81 -14.73
N VAL A 505 4.19 -5.83 -15.40
CA VAL A 505 4.52 -7.24 -15.14
C VAL A 505 5.89 -7.55 -15.75
N SER A 506 6.10 -7.10 -16.98
CA SER A 506 7.22 -7.53 -17.83
C SER A 506 8.54 -6.80 -17.57
N VAL A 507 8.52 -5.54 -17.14
CA VAL A 507 9.73 -4.69 -17.05
C VAL A 507 9.71 -3.83 -15.78
N ASP A 508 10.89 -3.51 -15.26
CA ASP A 508 11.01 -2.49 -14.20
C ASP A 508 10.73 -1.09 -14.77
N PRO A 509 9.87 -0.27 -14.14
CA PRO A 509 9.54 1.06 -14.68
C PRO A 509 10.77 1.96 -14.82
N PHE A 510 11.86 1.77 -14.05
CA PHE A 510 13.08 2.55 -14.23
C PHE A 510 13.76 2.30 -15.57
N ASP A 511 13.68 1.08 -16.12
CA ASP A 511 14.32 0.77 -17.39
C ASP A 511 13.73 1.62 -18.52
N PHE A 512 12.43 1.94 -18.44
CA PHE A 512 11.77 2.84 -19.38
C PHE A 512 12.34 4.27 -19.35
N TYR A 513 12.68 4.79 -18.17
CA TYR A 513 13.22 6.16 -18.03
C TYR A 513 14.75 6.23 -17.98
N ARG A 514 15.47 5.13 -18.17
CA ARG A 514 16.93 5.05 -17.94
C ARG A 514 17.71 6.13 -18.70
N GLU A 515 17.35 6.39 -19.96
CA GLU A 515 18.02 7.41 -20.77
C GLU A 515 17.67 8.82 -20.30
N LEU A 516 16.41 9.07 -19.94
CA LEU A 516 15.98 10.34 -19.38
C LEU A 516 16.71 10.63 -18.05
N THR A 517 16.84 9.65 -17.17
CA THR A 517 17.58 9.78 -15.89
C THR A 517 19.03 10.20 -16.10
N LYS A 518 19.72 9.65 -17.12
CA LYS A 518 21.08 10.07 -17.49
C LYS A 518 21.13 11.51 -17.98
N GLN A 519 20.20 11.91 -18.84
CA GLN A 519 20.10 13.28 -19.34
C GLN A 519 19.83 14.28 -18.21
N LEU A 520 19.02 13.89 -17.22
CA LEU A 520 18.74 14.66 -16.01
C LEU A 520 19.91 14.71 -15.03
N LYS A 521 20.98 13.92 -15.25
CA LYS A 521 22.11 13.74 -14.32
C LYS A 521 21.66 13.34 -12.91
N ALA A 522 20.51 12.65 -12.82
CA ALA A 522 19.94 12.25 -11.56
C ALA A 522 20.63 10.98 -11.04
N ARG A 523 20.82 10.90 -9.72
CA ARG A 523 21.40 9.73 -9.04
C ARG A 523 20.34 8.96 -8.25
N PRO A 524 20.51 7.65 -8.01
CA PRO A 524 19.65 6.93 -7.07
C PRO A 524 19.65 7.61 -5.69
N ALA A 525 18.50 7.62 -5.01
CA ALA A 525 18.40 8.19 -3.65
C ALA A 525 19.42 7.57 -2.67
N ALA A 526 19.73 6.27 -2.84
CA ALA A 526 20.72 5.55 -2.04
C ALA A 526 22.16 6.08 -2.16
N ASP A 527 22.50 6.81 -3.23
CA ASP A 527 23.86 7.28 -3.53
C ASP A 527 24.23 8.60 -2.83
N ILE A 528 23.82 8.77 -1.56
CA ILE A 528 24.19 9.94 -0.75
C ILE A 528 25.63 9.84 -0.24
N ARG A 529 26.41 10.91 -0.42
CA ARG A 529 27.83 10.97 -0.04
C ARG A 529 28.10 12.15 0.89
N LYS A 530 29.20 12.10 1.65
CA LYS A 530 29.66 13.24 2.47
C LYS A 530 29.90 14.51 1.64
N SER A 531 30.25 14.36 0.36
CA SER A 531 30.44 15.48 -0.59
C SER A 531 29.14 16.19 -0.99
N ASP A 532 27.98 15.58 -0.72
CA ASP A 532 26.66 16.12 -1.07
C ASP A 532 26.11 17.06 0.00
N ILE A 533 26.79 17.15 1.16
CA ILE A 533 26.37 18.02 2.27
C ILE A 533 26.37 19.48 1.79
N GLY A 534 25.20 20.13 1.87
CA GLY A 534 25.01 21.51 1.46
C GLY A 534 25.01 21.75 -0.06
N ARG A 535 25.01 20.69 -0.89
CA ARG A 535 24.94 20.81 -2.34
C ARG A 535 23.59 20.33 -2.86
N ASN A 536 23.03 21.08 -3.81
CA ASN A 536 21.83 20.67 -4.54
C ASN A 536 22.17 19.46 -5.43
N ALA A 537 21.30 18.47 -5.41
CA ALA A 537 21.36 17.31 -6.29
C ALA A 537 19.96 16.93 -6.76
N PHE A 538 19.88 16.32 -7.93
CA PHE A 538 18.68 15.63 -8.37
C PHE A 538 18.85 14.15 -8.08
N ILE A 539 17.91 13.59 -7.34
CA ILE A 539 17.85 12.17 -7.02
C ILE A 539 16.60 11.54 -7.64
N VAL A 540 16.66 10.25 -7.87
CA VAL A 540 15.56 9.47 -8.43
C VAL A 540 15.31 8.24 -7.55
N GLY A 541 14.05 7.86 -7.42
CA GLY A 541 13.64 6.70 -6.62
C GLY A 541 12.15 6.45 -6.69
N TYR A 542 11.69 5.37 -6.08
CA TYR A 542 10.27 5.17 -5.76
C TYR A 542 9.96 5.63 -4.34
N ILE A 543 8.75 6.16 -4.12
CA ILE A 543 8.24 6.45 -2.77
C ILE A 543 7.50 5.20 -2.27
N ASP A 544 8.18 4.38 -1.48
CA ASP A 544 7.62 3.12 -0.96
C ASP A 544 6.68 3.39 0.21
N ALA A 545 7.02 4.34 1.08
CA ALA A 545 6.20 4.73 2.22
C ALA A 545 6.29 6.24 2.50
N GLN A 546 5.26 6.76 3.16
CA GLN A 546 5.20 8.14 3.63
C GLN A 546 4.73 8.17 5.09
N GLU A 547 5.39 8.99 5.90
CA GLU A 547 5.06 9.25 7.30
C GLU A 547 4.92 10.76 7.48
N THR A 548 3.79 11.23 8.00
CA THR A 548 3.56 12.67 8.29
C THR A 548 3.50 12.97 9.78
N GLU A 549 3.58 11.93 10.61
CA GLU A 549 3.58 12.00 12.08
C GLU A 549 4.56 10.96 12.60
N GLY A 550 5.35 11.28 13.62
CA GLY A 550 6.33 10.36 14.20
C GLY A 550 7.69 11.02 14.48
N PRO A 551 8.70 10.24 14.89
CA PRO A 551 9.96 10.76 15.42
C PRO A 551 10.83 11.47 14.38
N LEU A 552 10.59 11.21 13.09
CA LEU A 552 11.30 11.85 11.98
C LEU A 552 10.70 13.22 11.59
N ILE A 553 9.55 13.58 12.16
CA ILE A 553 8.81 14.80 11.84
C ILE A 553 9.17 15.91 12.82
N SER A 554 9.39 17.12 12.30
CA SER A 554 9.84 18.28 13.07
C SER A 554 9.19 19.56 12.55
N GLU A 555 9.46 20.71 13.19
CA GLU A 555 8.94 22.00 12.69
C GLU A 555 9.42 22.35 11.27
N SER A 556 10.57 21.81 10.85
CA SER A 556 11.14 21.99 9.51
C SER A 556 10.83 20.85 8.52
N THR A 557 10.35 19.70 9.01
CA THR A 557 10.07 18.49 8.21
C THR A 557 8.58 18.17 8.22
N VAL A 558 7.91 18.26 7.08
CA VAL A 558 6.45 18.00 6.97
C VAL A 558 6.10 16.55 6.68
N ALA A 559 7.04 15.79 6.11
CA ALA A 559 6.89 14.37 5.85
C ALA A 559 8.26 13.70 5.80
N ALA A 560 8.33 12.43 6.17
CA ALA A 560 9.42 11.52 5.86
C ALA A 560 8.96 10.53 4.79
N LEU A 561 9.83 10.21 3.84
CA LEU A 561 9.58 9.29 2.74
C LEU A 561 10.62 8.17 2.79
N ASP A 562 10.18 6.92 2.65
CA ASP A 562 11.09 5.80 2.40
C ASP A 562 11.25 5.66 0.89
N CYS A 563 12.42 6.05 0.40
CA CYS A 563 12.78 5.98 -1.01
C CYS A 563 13.68 4.79 -1.24
N GLU A 564 13.07 3.62 -1.52
CA GLU A 564 13.80 2.41 -1.87
C GLU A 564 14.78 1.90 -0.80
N GLY A 565 14.54 2.27 0.46
CA GLY A 565 15.41 2.00 1.59
C GLY A 565 16.22 3.21 2.07
N THR A 566 16.07 4.35 1.42
CA THR A 566 16.70 5.61 1.83
C THR A 566 15.67 6.56 2.39
N ILE A 567 15.88 7.03 3.62
CA ILE A 567 14.95 7.97 4.24
C ILE A 567 15.24 9.37 3.73
N VAL A 568 14.18 9.99 3.20
CA VAL A 568 14.19 11.34 2.65
C VAL A 568 13.25 12.21 3.48
N ARG A 569 13.67 13.41 3.84
CA ARG A 569 12.85 14.36 4.62
C ARG A 569 12.33 15.47 3.73
N VAL A 570 11.04 15.72 3.77
CA VAL A 570 10.39 16.78 3.00
C VAL A 570 10.40 18.08 3.80
N ALA A 571 11.05 19.09 3.26
CA ALA A 571 11.13 20.40 3.88
C ALA A 571 9.76 21.08 3.95
N ARG A 572 9.49 21.85 5.01
CA ARG A 572 8.20 22.51 5.22
C ARG A 572 7.81 23.49 4.11
N GLY A 573 8.79 24.18 3.53
CA GLY A 573 8.57 25.09 2.39
C GLY A 573 8.07 24.38 1.13
N ALA A 574 8.25 23.07 1.03
CA ALA A 574 7.90 22.30 -0.16
C ALA A 574 6.48 21.70 -0.11
N ARG A 575 5.71 21.98 0.96
CA ARG A 575 4.39 21.37 1.19
C ARG A 575 3.37 21.65 0.09
N SER A 576 3.40 22.84 -0.51
CA SER A 576 2.49 23.23 -1.61
C SER A 576 2.81 22.51 -2.93
N CYS A 577 4.08 22.13 -3.15
CA CYS A 577 4.56 21.62 -4.43
C CYS A 577 4.57 20.09 -4.53
N ILE A 578 4.23 19.38 -3.45
CA ILE A 578 4.51 17.95 -3.32
C ILE A 578 3.23 17.07 -3.27
N GLY A 579 2.05 17.67 -3.02
CA GLY A 579 0.79 16.95 -2.77
C GLY A 579 0.43 15.86 -3.81
N PRO A 580 0.21 16.21 -5.09
CA PRO A 580 -0.13 15.23 -6.12
C PRO A 580 1.03 14.24 -6.40
N SER A 581 2.28 14.71 -6.32
CA SER A 581 3.46 13.89 -6.61
C SER A 581 3.72 12.80 -5.56
N LEU A 582 3.27 12.98 -4.31
CA LEU A 582 3.36 11.95 -3.26
C LEU A 582 2.44 10.75 -3.52
N ALA A 583 1.36 10.96 -4.27
CA ALA A 583 0.44 9.89 -4.67
C ALA A 583 0.94 9.12 -5.91
N CYS A 584 2.10 9.48 -6.47
CA CYS A 584 2.66 8.81 -7.62
C CYS A 584 3.07 7.36 -7.26
N GLU A 585 2.59 6.39 -8.04
CA GLU A 585 2.98 4.98 -7.94
C GLU A 585 4.24 4.64 -8.75
N GLY A 586 4.63 5.54 -9.67
CA GLY A 586 5.80 5.42 -10.52
C GLY A 586 7.07 6.02 -9.91
N PRO A 587 8.20 5.99 -10.64
CA PRO A 587 9.43 6.60 -10.17
C PRO A 587 9.28 8.12 -10.15
N VAL A 588 9.93 8.77 -9.19
CA VAL A 588 9.91 10.22 -9.00
C VAL A 588 11.31 10.81 -9.11
N LEU A 589 11.39 12.00 -9.71
CA LEU A 589 12.55 12.87 -9.66
C LEU A 589 12.39 13.84 -8.49
N MET A 590 13.39 13.90 -7.61
CA MET A 590 13.38 14.79 -6.45
C MET A 590 14.57 15.74 -6.49
N GLY A 591 14.30 17.03 -6.30
CA GLY A 591 15.34 18.01 -5.99
C GLY A 591 15.64 17.94 -4.50
N ALA A 592 16.91 17.68 -4.16
CA ALA A 592 17.33 17.39 -2.80
C ALA A 592 18.64 18.12 -2.42
N ILE A 593 18.87 18.26 -1.13
CA ILE A 593 20.12 18.75 -0.54
C ILE A 593 20.61 17.73 0.47
N GLY A 594 21.89 17.38 0.41
CA GLY A 594 22.50 16.51 1.40
C GLY A 594 22.60 17.23 2.75
N ARG A 595 22.11 16.59 3.81
CA ARG A 595 22.21 17.07 5.19
C ARG A 595 22.85 15.99 6.06
N ARG A 596 23.35 16.42 7.22
CA ARG A 596 23.87 15.53 8.25
C ARG A 596 23.21 15.85 9.58
N ARG A 597 22.73 14.81 10.28
CA ARG A 597 22.31 14.89 11.67
C ARG A 597 23.14 13.88 12.45
N GLU A 598 23.95 14.36 13.38
CA GLU A 598 24.91 13.53 14.12
C GLU A 598 25.83 12.72 13.17
N LYS A 599 25.68 11.39 13.14
CA LYS A 599 26.44 10.49 12.26
C LYS A 599 25.73 10.15 10.94
N ASP A 600 24.44 10.46 10.82
CA ASP A 600 23.61 10.02 9.70
C ASP A 600 23.50 11.10 8.60
N LEU A 601 23.68 10.66 7.36
CA LEU A 601 23.41 11.46 6.16
C LEU A 601 21.98 11.24 5.72
N TYR A 602 21.30 12.31 5.31
CA TYR A 602 19.95 12.21 4.74
C TYR A 602 19.73 13.28 3.68
N TRP A 603 18.78 13.01 2.77
CA TRP A 603 18.32 13.98 1.79
C TRP A 603 17.19 14.84 2.38
N GLU A 604 17.35 16.16 2.27
CA GLU A 604 16.26 17.11 2.46
C GLU A 604 15.70 17.50 1.10
N VAL A 605 14.47 17.11 0.81
CA VAL A 605 13.80 17.31 -0.48
C VAL A 605 12.95 18.57 -0.47
N TRP A 606 13.07 19.33 -1.55
CA TRP A 606 12.38 20.59 -1.77
C TRP A 606 11.46 20.59 -3.01
N THR A 607 11.59 19.60 -3.91
CA THR A 607 10.61 19.36 -5.00
C THR A 607 10.52 17.87 -5.34
N ILE A 608 9.34 17.43 -5.80
CA ILE A 608 9.09 16.06 -6.27
C ILE A 608 8.27 16.13 -7.56
N HIS A 609 8.73 15.45 -8.60
CA HIS A 609 8.05 15.32 -9.88
C HIS A 609 7.89 13.84 -10.25
N SER A 610 6.72 13.46 -10.76
CA SER A 610 6.54 12.17 -11.41
C SER A 610 7.42 12.07 -12.66
N MET A 611 8.10 10.95 -12.87
CA MET A 611 8.88 10.74 -14.10
C MET A 611 8.00 10.74 -15.35
N ASP A 612 6.71 10.36 -15.24
CA ASP A 612 5.74 10.48 -16.34
C ASP A 612 5.55 11.95 -16.77
N ASP A 613 5.45 12.86 -15.80
CA ASP A 613 5.29 14.29 -16.07
C ASP A 613 6.57 14.88 -16.66
N VAL A 614 7.73 14.53 -16.10
CA VAL A 614 9.03 14.98 -16.60
C VAL A 614 9.26 14.51 -18.04
N TRP A 615 8.97 13.24 -18.32
CA TRP A 615 9.11 12.65 -19.65
C TRP A 615 8.16 13.31 -20.65
N ARG A 616 6.90 13.55 -20.27
CA ARG A 616 5.91 14.21 -21.13
C ARG A 616 6.34 15.64 -21.47
N LEU A 617 6.72 16.43 -20.46
CA LEU A 617 7.14 17.82 -20.64
C LEU A 617 8.40 17.94 -21.49
N ALA A 618 9.38 17.05 -21.29
CA ALA A 618 10.60 17.00 -22.08
C ALA A 618 10.36 16.84 -23.60
N ARG A 619 9.23 16.25 -24.00
CA ARG A 619 8.85 16.02 -25.40
C ARG A 619 7.86 17.06 -25.93
N GLN A 620 6.96 17.55 -25.08
CA GLN A 620 5.94 18.53 -25.48
C GLN A 620 6.52 19.93 -25.66
N VAL A 621 7.55 20.30 -24.89
CA VAL A 621 8.11 21.65 -24.93
C VAL A 621 9.10 21.82 -26.07
N GLU A 622 8.72 22.63 -27.05
CA GLU A 622 9.56 22.95 -28.21
C GLU A 622 10.37 24.22 -28.02
N ARG A 623 9.85 25.21 -27.28
CA ARG A 623 10.50 26.53 -27.14
C ARG A 623 10.45 27.07 -25.71
N ILE A 624 11.57 27.64 -25.28
CA ILE A 624 11.69 28.48 -24.08
C ILE A 624 12.04 29.88 -24.54
N ILE A 625 11.20 30.86 -24.22
CA ILE A 625 11.43 32.27 -24.51
C ILE A 625 11.83 32.96 -23.21
N LEU A 626 13.00 33.61 -23.23
CA LEU A 626 13.51 34.37 -22.09
C LEU A 626 13.47 35.87 -22.40
N ASP A 627 12.93 36.65 -21.48
CA ASP A 627 12.98 38.11 -21.51
C ASP A 627 14.37 38.56 -20.97
N PRO A 628 15.20 39.25 -21.78
CA PRO A 628 16.55 39.62 -21.38
C PRO A 628 16.61 40.83 -20.42
N ALA A 629 15.47 41.46 -20.08
CA ALA A 629 15.44 42.67 -19.27
C ALA A 629 16.12 42.47 -17.90
N GLY A 630 17.21 43.21 -17.66
CA GLY A 630 17.96 43.15 -16.39
C GLY A 630 18.97 42.00 -16.26
N LEU A 631 19.21 41.24 -17.33
CA LEU A 631 20.19 40.16 -17.36
C LEU A 631 21.62 40.70 -17.54
N ASP A 632 22.51 40.44 -16.58
CA ASP A 632 23.94 40.79 -16.66
C ASP A 632 24.79 39.70 -17.35
N GLU A 633 26.03 40.03 -17.74
CA GLU A 633 26.93 39.09 -18.42
C GLU A 633 27.31 37.85 -17.60
N ARG A 634 27.26 37.95 -16.27
CA ARG A 634 27.59 36.82 -15.39
C ARG A 634 26.45 35.82 -15.38
N ARG A 635 25.22 36.28 -15.11
CA ARG A 635 24.00 35.46 -15.16
C ARG A 635 23.77 34.88 -16.54
N ALA A 636 24.03 35.65 -17.61
CA ALA A 636 23.94 35.14 -18.98
C ALA A 636 24.90 33.96 -19.23
N ARG A 637 26.14 34.02 -18.72
CA ARG A 637 27.09 32.89 -18.80
C ARG A 637 26.62 31.68 -17.99
N GLU A 638 26.15 31.91 -16.76
CA GLU A 638 25.63 30.85 -15.87
C GLU A 638 24.42 30.14 -16.53
N ILE A 639 23.49 30.90 -17.14
CA ILE A 639 22.38 30.35 -17.93
C ILE A 639 22.89 29.57 -19.15
N ALA A 640 23.81 30.12 -19.93
CA ALA A 640 24.34 29.44 -21.11
C ALA A 640 25.02 28.10 -20.75
N ASP A 641 25.73 28.04 -19.63
CA ASP A 641 26.40 26.83 -19.17
C ASP A 641 25.42 25.81 -18.57
N LEU A 642 24.33 26.28 -17.94
CA LEU A 642 23.19 25.44 -17.56
C LEU A 642 22.55 24.78 -18.78
N LEU A 643 22.23 25.55 -19.82
CA LEU A 643 21.59 25.03 -21.05
C LEU A 643 22.48 24.01 -21.77
N LYS A 644 23.79 24.29 -21.88
CA LYS A 644 24.76 23.33 -22.46
C LYS A 644 24.86 22.04 -21.65
N SER A 645 24.63 22.11 -20.34
CA SER A 645 24.75 20.98 -19.43
C SER A 645 23.64 19.95 -19.62
N TYR A 646 22.49 20.34 -20.19
CA TYR A 646 21.32 19.49 -20.41
C TYR A 646 20.95 19.51 -21.90
N ARG A 647 21.65 18.72 -22.73
CA ARG A 647 21.41 18.69 -24.18
C ARG A 647 20.03 18.11 -24.49
N GLY A 648 19.30 18.74 -25.41
CA GLY A 648 17.99 18.30 -25.87
C GLY A 648 17.52 19.08 -27.11
N THR A 649 16.24 18.94 -27.46
CA THR A 649 15.65 19.49 -28.69
C THR A 649 14.89 20.80 -28.48
N THR A 650 14.66 21.22 -27.24
CA THR A 650 13.94 22.45 -26.91
C THR A 650 14.80 23.67 -27.27
N LYS A 651 14.27 24.53 -28.15
CA LYS A 651 14.97 25.75 -28.58
C LYS A 651 14.82 26.86 -27.56
N VAL A 652 15.92 27.51 -27.20
CA VAL A 652 15.91 28.70 -26.34
C VAL A 652 16.05 29.95 -27.20
N VAL A 653 15.14 30.91 -27.00
CA VAL A 653 15.06 32.15 -27.77
C VAL A 653 15.02 33.32 -26.81
N LEU A 654 15.76 34.39 -27.13
CA LEU A 654 15.67 35.65 -26.38
C LEU A 654 14.61 36.56 -27.01
N ASP A 655 13.69 37.10 -26.20
CA ASP A 655 12.71 38.08 -26.66
C ASP A 655 13.37 39.46 -26.81
N ARG A 656 13.97 39.68 -27.98
CA ARG A 656 14.66 40.93 -28.32
C ARG A 656 13.74 42.14 -28.43
N THR A 657 12.41 41.95 -28.39
CA THR A 657 11.46 43.08 -28.38
C THR A 657 11.39 43.78 -27.02
N ARG A 658 11.94 43.16 -25.96
CA ARG A 658 11.86 43.63 -24.57
C ARG A 658 13.19 44.12 -23.96
N GLY A 659 14.28 44.07 -24.72
CA GLY A 659 15.58 44.63 -24.30
C GLY A 659 16.76 44.11 -25.14
N GLU A 660 17.92 44.76 -25.00
CA GLU A 660 19.18 44.27 -25.58
C GLU A 660 19.79 43.19 -24.68
N ALA A 661 20.10 42.03 -25.28
CA ALA A 661 20.74 40.92 -24.57
C ALA A 661 22.26 41.11 -24.48
N PRO A 662 22.90 40.78 -23.33
CA PRO A 662 24.35 40.79 -23.21
C PRO A 662 24.99 39.82 -24.24
N ARG A 663 26.18 40.17 -24.77
CA ARG A 663 26.92 39.36 -25.77
C ARG A 663 27.43 38.01 -25.21
N ALA A 664 27.33 37.81 -23.91
CA ALA A 664 27.94 36.68 -23.22
C ALA A 664 27.05 35.41 -23.28
N GLY A 665 27.55 34.37 -23.95
CA GLY A 665 26.93 33.05 -24.04
C GLY A 665 25.95 32.92 -25.21
N LYS A 666 26.11 31.89 -26.05
CA LYS A 666 25.12 31.52 -27.08
C LYS A 666 23.86 30.97 -26.39
N ILE A 667 23.06 31.84 -25.77
CA ILE A 667 21.75 31.50 -25.20
C ILE A 667 20.72 31.44 -26.34
N ASP A 668 20.73 32.46 -27.19
CA ASP A 668 19.84 32.56 -28.34
C ASP A 668 20.18 31.50 -29.39
N GLY A 669 19.20 30.65 -29.71
CA GLY A 669 19.38 29.50 -30.58
C GLY A 669 20.02 28.27 -29.93
N ALA A 670 20.23 28.28 -28.60
CA ALA A 670 20.65 27.08 -27.88
C ALA A 670 19.57 25.99 -27.95
N SER A 671 20.00 24.72 -27.96
CA SER A 671 19.09 23.57 -27.85
C SER A 671 19.38 22.86 -26.53
N THR A 672 18.34 22.74 -25.71
CA THR A 672 18.38 22.18 -24.34
C THR A 672 17.28 21.14 -24.16
N LEU A 673 17.35 20.36 -23.11
CA LEU A 673 16.23 19.56 -22.62
C LEU A 673 15.38 20.43 -21.70
N PHE A 674 14.07 20.56 -21.95
CA PHE A 674 13.18 21.12 -20.94
C PHE A 674 12.95 20.10 -19.84
N CYS A 675 13.46 20.39 -18.64
CA CYS A 675 13.34 19.52 -17.48
C CYS A 675 13.38 20.33 -16.18
N PRO A 676 12.98 19.76 -15.03
CA PRO A 676 13.01 20.49 -13.75
C PRO A 676 14.39 21.11 -13.42
N PRO A 677 15.54 20.44 -13.62
CA PRO A 677 16.85 21.07 -13.43
C PRO A 677 17.07 22.36 -14.23
N VAL A 678 16.63 22.40 -15.50
CA VAL A 678 16.77 23.59 -16.35
C VAL A 678 15.78 24.67 -15.93
N HIS A 679 14.51 24.31 -15.73
CA HIS A 679 13.46 25.26 -15.32
C HIS A 679 13.79 25.96 -14.00
N LEU A 680 14.19 25.20 -13.00
CA LEU A 680 14.53 25.72 -11.67
C LEU A 680 15.85 26.50 -11.68
N GLY A 681 16.82 26.08 -12.51
CA GLY A 681 18.04 26.84 -12.73
C GLY A 681 17.77 28.19 -13.41
N LEU A 682 16.82 28.26 -14.35
CA LEU A 682 16.39 29.52 -14.96
C LEU A 682 15.71 30.43 -13.92
N LEU A 683 14.81 29.88 -13.09
CA LEU A 683 14.12 30.63 -12.03
C LEU A 683 15.08 31.19 -10.96
N ALA A 684 16.23 30.54 -10.74
CA ALA A 684 17.28 31.06 -9.86
C ALA A 684 17.97 32.32 -10.40
N HIS A 685 17.87 32.59 -11.71
CA HIS A 685 18.51 33.74 -12.36
C HIS A 685 17.51 34.78 -12.90
N LEU A 686 16.28 34.36 -13.20
CA LEU A 686 15.23 35.16 -13.82
C LEU A 686 13.89 34.96 -13.08
N PRO A 687 13.09 36.02 -12.84
CA PRO A 687 11.73 35.87 -12.34
C PRO A 687 10.85 35.07 -13.32
N ALA A 688 9.84 34.37 -12.79
CA ALA A 688 8.93 33.54 -13.59
C ALA A 688 8.23 34.31 -14.72
N SER A 689 7.94 35.61 -14.53
CA SER A 689 7.34 36.47 -15.55
C SER A 689 8.22 36.70 -16.79
N GLN A 690 9.52 36.43 -16.69
CA GLN A 690 10.51 36.55 -17.76
C GLN A 690 10.76 35.22 -18.48
N ILE A 691 10.07 34.14 -18.11
CA ILE A 691 10.23 32.81 -18.71
C ILE A 691 8.89 32.39 -19.31
N ARG A 692 8.85 32.16 -20.62
CA ARG A 692 7.67 31.59 -21.30
C ARG A 692 8.03 30.25 -21.91
N ILE A 693 7.16 29.27 -21.71
CA ILE A 693 7.34 27.90 -22.18
C ILE A 693 6.22 27.60 -23.17
N LEU A 694 6.57 27.13 -24.35
CA LEU A 694 5.63 26.86 -25.44
C LEU A 694 5.79 25.43 -25.96
N ASP A 695 4.65 24.79 -26.23
CA ASP A 695 4.59 23.53 -26.98
C ASP A 695 4.64 23.77 -28.51
N GLY A 696 4.55 22.68 -29.27
CA GLY A 696 4.58 22.72 -30.74
C GLY A 696 3.39 23.45 -31.39
N GLU A 697 2.28 23.64 -30.67
CA GLU A 697 1.14 24.43 -31.12
C GLU A 697 1.23 25.90 -30.69
N GLY A 698 2.26 26.26 -29.92
CA GLY A 698 2.44 27.61 -29.39
C GLY A 698 1.60 27.90 -28.15
N HIS A 699 1.04 26.87 -27.52
CA HIS A 699 0.32 26.98 -26.26
C HIS A 699 1.25 26.78 -25.06
N ALA A 700 0.89 27.37 -23.92
CA ALA A 700 1.57 27.08 -22.67
C ALA A 700 1.19 25.65 -22.22
N PRO A 701 2.14 24.72 -22.07
CA PRO A 701 1.82 23.39 -21.60
C PRO A 701 1.27 23.46 -20.17
N LYS A 702 0.38 22.53 -19.81
CA LYS A 702 -0.04 22.36 -18.41
C LYS A 702 1.16 21.91 -17.59
N LEU A 703 1.86 22.88 -16.99
CA LEU A 703 2.89 22.61 -16.00
C LEU A 703 2.21 22.11 -14.73
N PRO A 704 2.73 21.05 -14.07
CA PRO A 704 2.23 20.65 -12.76
C PRO A 704 2.35 21.83 -11.80
N GLU A 705 1.34 22.07 -10.95
CA GLU A 705 1.30 23.20 -10.00
C GLU A 705 2.58 23.31 -9.14
N ALA A 706 3.29 22.19 -8.96
CA ALA A 706 4.61 22.09 -8.33
C ALA A 706 5.74 22.89 -9.01
N ALA A 707 5.58 23.30 -10.26
CA ALA A 707 6.60 23.98 -11.06
C ALA A 707 6.48 25.52 -11.05
N ILE A 708 5.48 26.08 -10.35
CA ILE A 708 5.09 27.50 -10.51
C ILE A 708 5.28 28.38 -9.25
N LEU A 709 5.62 27.85 -8.07
CA LEU A 709 5.63 28.69 -6.87
C LEU A 709 7.02 29.29 -6.54
N GLU A 710 6.97 30.62 -6.34
CA GLU A 710 8.03 31.62 -6.08
C GLU A 710 9.05 31.28 -4.98
#